data_AF-A0A1J4JDU1-F1
#
_entry.id   AF-A0A1J4JDU1-F1
#
_cell.length_a   1.000
_cell.length_b   1.000
_cell.length_c   1.000
_cell.angle_alpha   90.00
_cell.angle_beta   90.00
_cell.angle_gamma   90.00
#
_symmetry.space_group_name_H-M   'P 1'
#
loop_
_entity.id
_entity.type
_entity.pdbx_description
1 polymer ?
#
loop_
_entity_poly.entity_id
_entity_poly.type
_entity_poly.pdbx_seq_one_letter_code
_entity_poly.pdbx_strand_id
1 'polypeptide(L)'
;MDDSLLSLLVCFTNPDNEMRSHAEEKIQDLLQNEPISFSQFLFLILQNCKQIPPIIVNFSLILLKKIFSRATIAKKSNDQRLSYQLIPIEFACEIIPILFQFFQEFQTNPALCNGACYLLGQIAVYLLNFDVNHHILITILDQINAGINIIPNLKTFLFILDEEYLEINFIKNLTLKIQEWIQNPQFPIDAKPFLILMIKSLIIYLSDILLTEEDNKSFMQMMMILSEVPQFKYETYEFWTSLIENVPDLFCYATGLPQMSMNDLSMPDQDENVILSILRMWTSLAIQECDIPESTSNIVNSLIPVFLPFLFQLAENTIDIDVLPSDECYSIYTGTCECITSFAKLNPDLMIPILLRYGEQAVKTENVKIQEIGLFALKSAIFHISDTDKYFPICSHYLQLSIRLLDDPSIRIVVNAVEMIYNINYLYPTLYDYSLLLQKLILLMQTPIYMNASVLILEIARSQSIQANINLIDSLLNIGTHESIDCARELLEINPNDEVLVQISPKIINMIQVIINNETVSNSFNNSIHNHFILNPLLMIIGLAIDLKNEIFVQNQQNFILMFIKCYETYYNSPALRNLSISLRISQDPQLMSYLIPQIIECMDCQQNQELIFASLDSIIFDLCLLDLSPTFHEFVRAILTLQANSSFLMVKIKCLEAINSLHRNYPQLMQPYTTRLLTLFNSAVVSFKKIEDYEDSYEIHYNLLSVLLKESLLFLQIMDKEVILQGKSIAFQSIQCALIFCQTNDEFNLMIFDLLAMLIQNFSHEVKQFILGQEDLKLLIQSYIDPNDLQGSLSIIWNCLTQ
;
A
#
# COMPACT_ATOMS: atom_id res chain seq x y z
N MET A 1 -40.66 18.57 -11.71
CA MET A 1 -39.38 17.85 -11.82
C MET A 1 -38.70 18.41 -13.06
N ASP A 2 -37.43 18.80 -13.00
CA ASP A 2 -36.74 19.30 -14.19
C ASP A 2 -36.41 18.11 -15.11
N ASP A 3 -37.14 17.99 -16.22
CA ASP A 3 -37.03 16.87 -17.16
C ASP A 3 -35.61 16.74 -17.75
N SER A 4 -34.83 17.84 -17.74
CA SER A 4 -33.44 17.87 -18.23
C SER A 4 -32.44 17.16 -17.31
N LEU A 5 -32.63 17.24 -15.99
CA LEU A 5 -31.74 16.58 -15.01
C LEU A 5 -32.12 15.11 -14.80
N LEU A 6 -33.40 14.76 -14.91
CA LEU A 6 -33.82 13.35 -14.85
C LEU A 6 -33.30 12.60 -16.08
N SER A 7 -33.39 13.20 -17.26
CA SER A 7 -32.80 12.63 -18.48
C SER A 7 -31.28 12.50 -18.40
N LEU A 8 -30.59 13.41 -17.71
CA LEU A 8 -29.15 13.29 -17.44
C LEU A 8 -28.81 12.02 -16.65
N LEU A 9 -29.55 11.72 -15.57
CA LEU A 9 -29.34 10.50 -14.78
C LEU A 9 -29.69 9.24 -15.58
N VAL A 10 -30.72 9.29 -16.44
CA VAL A 10 -31.04 8.19 -17.37
C VAL A 10 -29.86 7.94 -18.32
N CYS A 11 -29.30 8.99 -18.93
CA CYS A 11 -28.16 8.89 -19.84
C CYS A 11 -26.92 8.33 -19.15
N PHE A 12 -26.68 8.67 -17.88
CA PHE A 12 -25.57 8.10 -17.11
C PHE A 12 -25.71 6.58 -16.91
N THR A 13 -26.94 6.08 -16.77
CA THR A 13 -27.21 4.64 -16.67
C THR A 13 -27.25 3.91 -18.02
N ASN A 14 -26.99 4.62 -19.13
CA ASN A 14 -27.00 4.04 -20.46
C ASN A 14 -25.71 3.21 -20.70
N PRO A 15 -25.81 2.01 -21.32
CA PRO A 15 -24.63 1.24 -21.70
C PRO A 15 -23.76 1.91 -22.79
N ASP A 16 -24.27 2.91 -23.51
CA ASP A 16 -23.51 3.68 -24.49
C ASP A 16 -22.49 4.63 -23.81
N ASN A 17 -21.20 4.39 -24.09
CA ASN A 17 -20.08 5.15 -23.52
C ASN A 17 -20.13 6.64 -23.85
N GLU A 18 -20.54 7.04 -25.06
CA GLU A 18 -20.55 8.45 -25.45
C GLU A 18 -21.66 9.23 -24.72
N MET A 19 -22.83 8.60 -24.56
CA MET A 19 -23.93 9.20 -23.79
C MET A 19 -23.60 9.24 -22.29
N ARG A 20 -22.93 8.20 -21.79
CA ARG A 20 -22.54 8.09 -20.39
C ARG A 20 -21.44 9.08 -20.02
N SER A 21 -20.39 9.23 -20.83
CA SER A 21 -19.28 10.13 -20.54
C SER A 21 -19.74 11.59 -20.48
N HIS A 22 -20.58 12.02 -21.43
CA HIS A 22 -21.16 13.37 -21.42
C HIS A 22 -22.06 13.61 -20.20
N ALA A 23 -22.83 12.60 -19.80
CA ALA A 23 -23.64 12.68 -18.59
C ALA A 23 -22.77 12.74 -17.32
N GLU A 24 -21.67 11.98 -17.29
CA GLU A 24 -20.71 11.96 -16.20
C GLU A 24 -20.02 13.31 -16.00
N GLU A 25 -19.50 13.91 -17.07
CA GLU A 25 -18.86 15.24 -17.02
C GLU A 25 -19.80 16.28 -16.41
N LYS A 26 -21.05 16.31 -16.86
CA LYS A 26 -22.07 17.22 -16.32
C LYS A 26 -22.45 16.93 -14.87
N ILE A 27 -22.54 15.66 -14.48
CA ILE A 27 -22.79 15.30 -13.08
C ILE A 27 -21.61 15.73 -12.21
N GLN A 28 -20.37 15.55 -12.66
CA GLN A 28 -19.19 16.00 -11.92
C GLN A 28 -19.15 17.52 -11.80
N ASP A 29 -19.50 18.25 -12.85
CA ASP A 29 -19.64 19.71 -12.83
C ASP A 29 -20.67 20.16 -11.78
N LEU A 30 -21.87 19.55 -11.77
CA LEU A 30 -22.91 19.82 -10.77
C LEU A 30 -22.45 19.50 -9.35
N LEU A 31 -21.73 18.38 -9.15
CA LEU A 31 -21.16 18.00 -7.86
C LEU A 31 -20.06 18.95 -7.37
N GLN A 32 -19.36 19.64 -8.27
CA GLN A 32 -18.27 20.56 -7.95
C GLN A 32 -18.72 22.00 -7.77
N ASN A 33 -19.69 22.44 -8.57
CA ASN A 33 -20.06 23.85 -8.70
C ASN A 33 -21.43 24.18 -8.10
N GLU A 34 -22.38 23.23 -8.11
CA GLU A 34 -23.76 23.45 -7.64
C GLU A 34 -24.29 22.35 -6.69
N PRO A 35 -23.52 21.94 -5.65
CA PRO A 35 -23.87 20.78 -4.83
C PRO A 35 -25.22 20.93 -4.10
N ILE A 36 -25.58 22.14 -3.67
CA ILE A 36 -26.85 22.40 -2.96
C ILE A 36 -28.05 22.22 -3.90
N SER A 37 -28.07 22.94 -5.02
CA SER A 37 -29.15 22.84 -6.01
C SER A 37 -29.31 21.41 -6.53
N PHE A 38 -28.19 20.73 -6.77
CA PHE A 38 -28.20 19.35 -7.22
C PHE A 38 -28.74 18.40 -6.13
N SER A 39 -28.35 18.59 -4.86
CA SER A 39 -28.90 17.80 -3.76
C SER A 39 -30.41 17.97 -3.59
N GLN A 40 -30.96 19.17 -3.79
CA GLN A 40 -32.40 19.43 -3.77
C GLN A 40 -33.12 18.69 -4.90
N PHE A 41 -32.52 18.65 -6.10
CA PHE A 41 -33.06 17.87 -7.20
C PHE A 41 -33.09 16.36 -6.89
N LEU A 42 -31.99 15.81 -6.36
CA LEU A 42 -31.92 14.40 -5.97
C LEU A 42 -32.91 14.07 -4.85
N PHE A 43 -33.13 14.99 -3.91
CA PHE A 43 -34.16 14.84 -2.87
C PHE A 43 -35.58 14.76 -3.45
N LEU A 44 -35.91 15.56 -4.48
CA LEU A 44 -37.19 15.46 -5.19
C LEU A 44 -37.38 14.11 -5.88
N ILE A 45 -36.30 13.48 -6.35
CA ILE A 45 -36.32 12.11 -6.87
C ILE A 45 -36.68 11.13 -5.75
N LEU A 46 -36.03 11.24 -4.58
CA LEU A 46 -36.33 10.37 -3.44
C LEU A 46 -37.78 10.50 -2.96
N GLN A 47 -38.33 11.72 -2.93
CA GLN A 47 -39.75 11.96 -2.60
C GLN A 47 -40.72 11.28 -3.57
N ASN A 48 -40.34 11.17 -4.85
CA ASN A 48 -41.18 10.59 -5.90
C ASN A 48 -40.71 9.18 -6.33
N CYS A 49 -39.96 8.49 -5.48
CA CYS A 49 -39.26 7.25 -5.81
C CYS A 49 -40.15 6.14 -6.40
N LYS A 50 -41.43 6.07 -6.03
CA LYS A 50 -42.39 5.08 -6.57
C LYS A 50 -42.70 5.26 -8.06
N GLN A 51 -42.47 6.45 -8.61
CA GLN A 51 -42.75 6.78 -10.00
C GLN A 51 -41.47 6.77 -10.86
N ILE A 52 -40.32 6.49 -10.25
CA ILE A 52 -39.01 6.60 -10.89
C ILE A 52 -38.35 5.20 -10.94
N PRO A 53 -37.65 4.84 -12.02
CA PRO A 53 -36.91 3.58 -12.10
C PRO A 53 -35.98 3.36 -10.89
N PRO A 54 -35.97 2.16 -10.27
CA PRO A 54 -35.16 1.87 -9.08
C PRO A 54 -33.67 2.15 -9.25
N ILE A 55 -33.13 1.95 -10.46
CA ILE A 55 -31.71 2.23 -10.75
C ILE A 55 -31.37 3.72 -10.60
N ILE A 56 -32.28 4.61 -10.99
CA ILE A 56 -32.11 6.07 -10.87
C ILE A 56 -32.27 6.49 -9.41
N VAL A 57 -33.22 5.89 -8.69
CA VAL A 57 -33.39 6.13 -7.25
C VAL A 57 -32.13 5.69 -6.49
N ASN A 58 -31.61 4.50 -6.77
CA ASN A 58 -30.36 4.01 -6.17
C ASN A 58 -29.18 4.92 -6.48
N PHE A 59 -29.05 5.35 -7.73
CA PHE A 59 -27.99 6.28 -8.13
C PHE A 59 -28.12 7.63 -7.43
N SER A 60 -29.35 8.11 -7.21
CA SER A 60 -29.60 9.36 -6.46
C SER A 60 -29.19 9.24 -4.99
N LEU A 61 -29.40 8.08 -4.35
CA LEU A 61 -28.90 7.80 -3.00
C LEU A 61 -27.36 7.85 -2.96
N ILE A 62 -26.70 7.24 -3.96
CA ILE A 62 -25.22 7.24 -4.08
C ILE A 62 -24.68 8.65 -4.27
N LEU A 63 -25.27 9.44 -5.18
CA LEU A 63 -24.83 10.81 -5.45
C LEU A 63 -25.05 11.72 -4.24
N LEU A 64 -26.19 11.62 -3.57
CA LEU A 64 -26.42 12.35 -2.32
C LEU A 64 -25.40 11.99 -1.25
N LYS A 65 -25.07 10.69 -1.09
CA LYS A 65 -24.03 10.26 -0.15
C LYS A 65 -22.70 10.93 -0.48
N LYS A 66 -22.31 10.96 -1.77
CA LYS A 66 -21.09 11.64 -2.23
C LYS A 66 -21.09 13.14 -1.95
N ILE A 67 -22.22 13.81 -2.12
CA ILE A 67 -22.38 15.24 -1.78
C ILE A 67 -22.18 15.46 -0.28
N PHE A 68 -22.86 14.67 0.58
CA PHE A 68 -22.72 14.80 2.03
C PHE A 68 -21.31 14.42 2.54
N SER A 69 -20.65 13.46 1.91
CA SER A 69 -19.25 13.12 2.20
C SER A 69 -18.32 14.31 1.89
N ARG A 70 -18.45 14.93 0.71
CA ARG A 70 -17.69 16.17 0.38
C ARG A 70 -18.00 17.31 1.35
N ALA A 71 -19.27 17.51 1.70
CA ALA A 71 -19.68 18.51 2.66
C ALA A 71 -19.09 18.26 4.07
N THR A 72 -18.99 17.00 4.48
CA THR A 72 -18.36 16.58 5.74
C THR A 72 -16.86 16.89 5.72
N ILE A 73 -16.16 16.56 4.64
CA ILE A 73 -14.72 16.87 4.46
C ILE A 73 -14.51 18.39 4.48
N ALA A 74 -15.32 19.15 3.74
CA ALA A 74 -15.28 20.61 3.72
C ALA A 74 -15.44 21.17 5.14
N LYS A 75 -16.40 20.63 5.92
CA LYS A 75 -16.62 21.01 7.32
C LYS A 75 -15.43 20.67 8.22
N LYS A 76 -14.92 19.43 8.19
CA LYS A 76 -13.74 18.99 8.97
C LYS A 76 -12.49 19.82 8.66
N SER A 77 -12.31 20.20 7.39
CA SER A 77 -11.15 20.98 6.95
C SER A 77 -11.12 22.42 7.49
N ASN A 78 -12.27 22.97 7.88
CA ASN A 78 -12.46 24.39 8.18
C ASN A 78 -11.98 25.36 7.08
N ASP A 79 -11.83 24.90 5.82
CA ASP A 79 -11.45 25.76 4.69
C ASP A 79 -12.65 26.60 4.23
N GLN A 80 -12.57 27.91 4.41
CA GLN A 80 -13.61 28.85 3.99
C GLN A 80 -13.89 28.80 2.49
N ARG A 81 -12.91 28.39 1.66
CA ARG A 81 -13.11 28.27 0.20
C ARG A 81 -14.05 27.13 -0.17
N LEU A 82 -14.22 26.15 0.71
CA LEU A 82 -15.12 25.01 0.51
C LEU A 82 -16.50 25.25 1.15
N SER A 83 -16.77 26.43 1.72
CA SER A 83 -18.03 26.70 2.42
C SER A 83 -19.27 26.57 1.53
N TYR A 84 -19.11 26.76 0.22
CA TYR A 84 -20.20 26.62 -0.76
C TYR A 84 -20.66 25.15 -0.92
N GLN A 85 -19.85 24.18 -0.46
CA GLN A 85 -20.19 22.75 -0.46
C GLN A 85 -21.04 22.36 0.77
N LEU A 86 -21.16 23.23 1.77
CA LEU A 86 -21.92 22.94 2.98
C LEU A 86 -23.42 22.91 2.68
N ILE A 87 -24.05 21.81 3.05
CA ILE A 87 -25.49 21.59 2.91
C ILE A 87 -26.20 22.21 4.13
N PRO A 88 -27.27 23.00 3.96
CA PRO A 88 -28.02 23.54 5.09
C PRO A 88 -28.51 22.43 6.04
N ILE A 89 -28.35 22.63 7.35
CA ILE A 89 -28.70 21.64 8.38
C ILE A 89 -30.19 21.30 8.31
N GLU A 90 -31.04 22.30 8.08
CA GLU A 90 -32.49 22.12 7.96
C GLU A 90 -32.82 21.17 6.81
N PHE A 91 -32.16 21.35 5.66
CA PHE A 91 -32.34 20.50 4.50
C PHE A 91 -31.81 19.07 4.74
N ALA A 92 -30.67 18.92 5.42
CA ALA A 92 -30.16 17.60 5.81
C ALA A 92 -31.18 16.86 6.71
N CYS A 93 -31.80 17.58 7.65
CA CYS A 93 -32.85 17.03 8.52
C CYS A 93 -34.14 16.67 7.77
N GLU A 94 -34.50 17.38 6.70
CA GLU A 94 -35.67 17.06 5.86
C GLU A 94 -35.54 15.73 5.11
N ILE A 95 -34.30 15.27 4.83
CA ILE A 95 -34.05 14.01 4.14
C ILE A 95 -34.32 12.79 5.05
N ILE A 96 -34.06 12.93 6.35
CA ILE A 96 -34.08 11.82 7.32
C ILE A 96 -35.43 11.07 7.36
N PRO A 97 -36.61 11.73 7.46
CA PRO A 97 -37.89 11.04 7.46
C PRO A 97 -38.14 10.19 6.21
N ILE A 98 -37.64 10.63 5.05
CA ILE A 98 -37.76 9.88 3.79
C ILE A 98 -36.93 8.61 3.85
N LEU A 99 -35.71 8.67 4.39
CA LEU A 99 -34.85 7.49 4.52
C LEU A 99 -35.47 6.45 5.48
N PHE A 100 -36.11 6.89 6.56
CA PHE A 100 -36.89 5.99 7.42
C PHE A 100 -38.11 5.38 6.71
N GLN A 101 -38.77 6.13 5.83
CA GLN A 101 -39.83 5.58 4.97
C GLN A 101 -39.28 4.53 4.01
N PHE A 102 -38.09 4.74 3.45
CA PHE A 102 -37.42 3.75 2.58
C PHE A 102 -37.18 2.42 3.29
N PHE A 103 -36.84 2.45 4.59
CA PHE A 103 -36.67 1.23 5.39
C PHE A 103 -37.95 0.41 5.55
N GLN A 104 -39.13 1.04 5.40
CA GLN A 104 -40.42 0.35 5.47
C GLN A 104 -40.87 -0.09 4.07
N GLU A 105 -40.77 0.79 3.08
CA GLU A 105 -41.34 0.57 1.75
C GLU A 105 -40.51 -0.36 0.87
N PHE A 106 -39.19 -0.41 1.07
CA PHE A 106 -38.26 -1.14 0.20
C PHE A 106 -37.52 -2.28 0.91
N GLN A 107 -38.11 -2.88 1.96
CA GLN A 107 -37.51 -4.03 2.67
C GLN A 107 -37.19 -5.21 1.75
N THR A 108 -37.97 -5.38 0.69
CA THR A 108 -37.77 -6.44 -0.32
C THR A 108 -36.79 -6.06 -1.43
N ASN A 109 -36.26 -4.82 -1.43
CA ASN A 109 -35.24 -4.35 -2.35
C ASN A 109 -33.95 -3.99 -1.59
N PRO A 110 -33.05 -4.97 -1.38
CA PRO A 110 -31.84 -4.76 -0.58
C PRO A 110 -30.95 -3.61 -1.07
N ALA A 111 -30.88 -3.37 -2.39
CA ALA A 111 -30.05 -2.31 -2.96
C ALA A 111 -30.51 -0.92 -2.50
N LEU A 112 -31.81 -0.63 -2.63
CA LEU A 112 -32.38 0.66 -2.20
C LEU A 112 -32.34 0.81 -0.68
N CYS A 113 -32.63 -0.26 0.06
CA CYS A 113 -32.58 -0.24 1.51
C CYS A 113 -31.15 0.03 2.03
N ASN A 114 -30.15 -0.68 1.49
CA ASN A 114 -28.74 -0.46 1.85
C ASN A 114 -28.27 0.94 1.44
N GLY A 115 -28.63 1.42 0.24
CA GLY A 115 -28.32 2.78 -0.21
C GLY A 115 -28.87 3.85 0.73
N ALA A 116 -30.11 3.65 1.24
CA ALA A 116 -30.70 4.54 2.23
C ALA A 116 -29.98 4.48 3.59
N CYS A 117 -29.52 3.30 4.03
CA CYS A 117 -28.74 3.16 5.26
C CYS A 117 -27.43 3.95 5.17
N TYR A 118 -26.69 3.80 4.07
CA TYR A 118 -25.42 4.50 3.89
C TYR A 118 -25.60 6.01 3.75
N LEU A 119 -26.66 6.47 3.10
CA LEU A 119 -26.96 7.90 3.02
C LEU A 119 -27.35 8.45 4.40
N LEU A 120 -28.19 7.74 5.16
CA LEU A 120 -28.57 8.17 6.51
C LEU A 120 -27.34 8.23 7.43
N GLY A 121 -26.44 7.25 7.33
CA GLY A 121 -25.19 7.23 8.08
C GLY A 121 -24.31 8.44 7.74
N GLN A 122 -24.12 8.73 6.45
CA GLN A 122 -23.35 9.90 6.03
C GLN A 122 -23.96 11.24 6.46
N ILE A 123 -25.30 11.34 6.44
CA ILE A 123 -26.00 12.53 6.94
C ILE A 123 -25.81 12.67 8.46
N ALA A 124 -25.87 11.57 9.21
CA ALA A 124 -25.62 11.58 10.64
C ALA A 124 -24.19 12.04 10.95
N VAL A 125 -23.18 11.48 10.27
CA VAL A 125 -21.77 11.92 10.36
C VAL A 125 -21.66 13.42 10.05
N TYR A 126 -22.27 13.89 8.96
CA TYR A 126 -22.28 15.30 8.60
C TYR A 126 -22.85 16.19 9.72
N LEU A 127 -23.99 15.82 10.29
CA LEU A 127 -24.66 16.59 11.36
C LEU A 127 -23.86 16.59 12.67
N LEU A 128 -23.24 15.47 13.03
CA LEU A 128 -22.39 15.35 14.22
C LEU A 128 -21.15 16.26 14.16
N ASN A 129 -20.64 16.56 12.96
CA ASN A 129 -19.56 17.51 12.75
C ASN A 129 -19.99 18.99 12.92
N PHE A 130 -21.30 19.28 13.00
CA PHE A 130 -21.82 20.59 13.39
C PHE A 130 -22.19 20.65 14.86
N ASP A 131 -22.81 19.59 15.37
CA ASP A 131 -23.19 19.45 16.78
C ASP A 131 -23.00 18.00 17.22
N VAL A 132 -22.00 17.77 18.07
CA VAL A 132 -21.67 16.43 18.59
C VAL A 132 -22.84 15.84 19.40
N ASN A 133 -23.74 16.69 19.94
CA ASN A 133 -24.91 16.28 20.69
C ASN A 133 -26.18 16.19 19.83
N HIS A 134 -26.06 16.19 18.49
CA HIS A 134 -27.20 16.15 17.59
C HIS A 134 -28.10 14.92 17.87
N HIS A 135 -29.42 15.14 17.91
CA HIS A 135 -30.42 14.12 18.29
C HIS A 135 -30.56 12.93 17.32
N ILE A 136 -29.79 12.89 16.23
CA ILE A 136 -29.90 11.85 15.21
C ILE A 136 -29.53 10.47 15.74
N LEU A 137 -28.47 10.39 16.55
CA LEU A 137 -28.05 9.12 17.17
C LEU A 137 -29.13 8.58 18.11
N ILE A 138 -29.73 9.45 18.92
CA ILE A 138 -30.84 9.10 19.83
C ILE A 138 -32.05 8.64 19.01
N THR A 139 -32.36 9.32 17.91
CA THR A 139 -33.51 8.96 17.05
C THR A 139 -33.37 7.56 16.45
N ILE A 140 -32.17 7.21 15.97
CA ILE A 140 -31.90 5.88 15.42
C ILE A 140 -31.99 4.82 16.53
N LEU A 141 -31.43 5.10 17.73
CA LEU A 141 -31.51 4.20 18.88
C LEU A 141 -32.95 3.97 19.35
N ASP A 142 -33.78 5.02 19.38
CA ASP A 142 -35.17 4.93 19.81
C ASP A 142 -35.99 4.05 18.86
N GLN A 143 -35.71 4.09 17.54
CA GLN A 143 -36.35 3.17 16.59
C GLN A 143 -35.97 1.71 16.86
N ILE A 144 -34.69 1.43 17.12
CA ILE A 144 -34.22 0.07 17.46
C ILE A 144 -34.90 -0.41 18.76
N ASN A 145 -34.93 0.43 19.79
CA ASN A 145 -35.59 0.12 21.07
C ASN A 145 -37.10 -0.11 20.92
N ALA A 146 -37.75 0.62 20.01
CA ALA A 146 -39.16 0.43 19.68
C ALA A 146 -39.43 -0.80 18.79
N GLY A 147 -38.39 -1.51 18.34
CA GLY A 147 -38.49 -2.67 17.45
C GLY A 147 -38.80 -2.30 16.00
N ILE A 148 -38.54 -1.06 15.58
CA ILE A 148 -38.86 -0.52 14.27
C ILE A 148 -37.59 -0.48 13.41
N ASN A 149 -37.66 -1.03 12.19
CA ASN A 149 -36.58 -0.97 11.20
C ASN A 149 -35.20 -1.38 11.77
N ILE A 150 -35.17 -2.39 12.64
CA ILE A 150 -33.97 -2.76 13.43
C ILE A 150 -32.75 -2.95 12.52
N ILE A 151 -32.81 -3.84 11.52
CA ILE A 151 -31.65 -4.17 10.67
C ILE A 151 -31.14 -2.93 9.88
N PRO A 152 -31.99 -2.16 9.17
CA PRO A 152 -31.54 -0.93 8.50
C PRO A 152 -30.90 0.10 9.45
N ASN A 153 -31.45 0.25 10.66
CA ASN A 153 -30.91 1.16 11.67
C ASN A 153 -29.55 0.67 12.21
N LEU A 154 -29.37 -0.64 12.40
CA LEU A 154 -28.07 -1.22 12.79
C LEU A 154 -27.00 -1.02 11.70
N LYS A 155 -27.36 -1.23 10.42
CA LYS A 155 -26.46 -0.95 9.28
C LYS A 155 -26.07 0.52 9.18
N THR A 156 -27.02 1.41 9.44
CA THR A 156 -26.77 2.85 9.51
C THR A 156 -25.78 3.17 10.62
N PHE A 157 -25.96 2.57 11.80
CA PHE A 157 -25.05 2.75 12.93
C PHE A 157 -23.64 2.23 12.67
N LEU A 158 -23.50 1.04 12.07
CA LEU A 158 -22.21 0.50 11.64
C LEU A 158 -21.46 1.51 10.76
N PHE A 159 -22.14 2.04 9.74
CA PHE A 159 -21.54 3.06 8.87
C PHE A 159 -21.09 4.31 9.64
N ILE A 160 -21.84 4.75 10.65
CA ILE A 160 -21.44 5.90 11.48
C ILE A 160 -20.18 5.57 12.28
N LEU A 161 -20.11 4.39 12.88
CA LEU A 161 -18.96 3.94 13.67
C LEU A 161 -17.69 3.82 12.82
N ASP A 162 -17.83 3.44 11.55
CA ASP A 162 -16.70 3.32 10.62
C ASP A 162 -16.17 4.69 10.13
N GLU A 163 -16.96 5.77 10.22
CA GLU A 163 -16.65 7.07 9.61
C GLU A 163 -16.42 8.23 10.61
N GLU A 164 -16.86 8.07 11.87
CA GLU A 164 -16.81 9.16 12.86
C GLU A 164 -16.48 8.69 14.29
N TYR A 165 -15.64 9.46 14.97
CA TYR A 165 -15.33 9.27 16.38
C TYR A 165 -16.48 9.78 17.24
N LEU A 166 -17.15 8.88 17.96
CA LEU A 166 -18.25 9.24 18.87
C LEU A 166 -17.73 9.54 20.28
N GLU A 167 -18.46 10.35 21.05
CA GLU A 167 -18.10 10.63 22.43
C GLU A 167 -18.09 9.34 23.28
N ILE A 168 -17.08 9.20 24.15
CA ILE A 168 -16.88 7.99 24.96
C ILE A 168 -18.10 7.66 25.84
N ASN A 169 -18.81 8.68 26.35
CA ASN A 169 -20.03 8.47 27.14
C ASN A 169 -21.17 7.88 26.31
N PHE A 170 -21.28 8.30 25.04
CA PHE A 170 -22.25 7.71 24.11
C PHE A 170 -21.87 6.27 23.78
N ILE A 171 -20.59 6.01 23.51
CA ILE A 171 -20.08 4.66 23.23
C ILE A 171 -20.33 3.70 24.41
N LYS A 172 -20.11 4.16 25.66
CA LYS A 172 -20.44 3.40 26.88
C LYS A 172 -21.92 3.01 26.92
N ASN A 173 -22.81 3.97 26.71
CA ASN A 173 -24.25 3.72 26.72
C ASN A 173 -24.70 2.81 25.56
N LEU A 174 -24.11 2.99 24.38
CA LEU A 174 -24.37 2.15 23.21
C LEU A 174 -23.95 0.70 23.48
N THR A 175 -22.76 0.49 24.03
CA THR A 175 -22.23 -0.85 24.34
C THR A 175 -23.13 -1.59 25.32
N LEU A 176 -23.60 -0.91 26.37
CA LEU A 176 -24.58 -1.48 27.31
C LEU A 176 -25.88 -1.86 26.61
N LYS A 177 -26.40 -1.03 25.70
CA LYS A 177 -27.61 -1.33 24.92
C LYS A 177 -27.42 -2.51 23.98
N ILE A 178 -26.27 -2.61 23.32
CA ILE A 178 -25.93 -3.75 22.47
C ILE A 178 -25.93 -5.04 23.30
N GLN A 179 -25.32 -5.05 24.49
CA GLN A 179 -25.33 -6.20 25.39
C GLN A 179 -26.77 -6.59 25.80
N GLU A 180 -27.60 -5.61 26.15
CA GLU A 180 -29.03 -5.84 26.44
C GLU A 180 -29.76 -6.49 25.26
N TRP A 181 -29.55 -5.99 24.03
CA TRP A 181 -30.19 -6.53 22.82
C TRP A 181 -29.69 -7.93 22.45
N ILE A 182 -28.39 -8.20 22.61
CA ILE A 182 -27.80 -9.51 22.38
C ILE A 182 -28.40 -10.55 23.34
N GLN A 183 -28.52 -10.21 24.62
CA GLN A 183 -29.04 -11.11 25.65
C GLN A 183 -30.57 -11.26 25.60
N ASN A 184 -31.28 -10.32 24.98
CA ASN A 184 -32.73 -10.37 24.86
C ASN A 184 -33.18 -11.48 23.88
N PRO A 185 -33.95 -12.49 24.34
CA PRO A 185 -34.46 -13.56 23.47
C PRO A 185 -35.52 -13.07 22.46
N GLN A 186 -36.15 -11.93 22.71
CA GLN A 186 -37.17 -11.33 21.83
C GLN A 186 -36.56 -10.45 20.73
N PHE A 187 -35.26 -10.15 20.81
CA PHE A 187 -34.59 -9.38 19.77
C PHE A 187 -34.36 -10.25 18.52
N PRO A 188 -34.59 -9.75 17.29
CA PRO A 188 -34.51 -10.57 16.08
C PRO A 188 -33.15 -11.26 15.94
N ILE A 189 -33.16 -12.58 15.70
CA ILE A 189 -31.94 -13.38 15.58
C ILE A 189 -31.08 -12.91 14.40
N ASP A 190 -31.71 -12.60 13.26
CA ASP A 190 -31.10 -12.09 12.04
C ASP A 190 -30.44 -10.71 12.21
N ALA A 191 -30.75 -9.99 13.31
CA ALA A 191 -30.16 -8.69 13.63
C ALA A 191 -28.90 -8.80 14.50
N LYS A 192 -28.70 -9.93 15.19
CA LYS A 192 -27.57 -10.13 16.11
C LYS A 192 -26.19 -10.14 15.42
N PRO A 193 -26.00 -10.63 14.18
CA PRO A 193 -24.73 -10.49 13.46
C PRO A 193 -24.27 -9.02 13.37
N PHE A 194 -25.19 -8.10 13.09
CA PHE A 194 -24.87 -6.67 13.04
C PHE A 194 -24.49 -6.10 14.40
N LEU A 195 -25.07 -6.60 15.49
CA LEU A 195 -24.67 -6.22 16.84
C LEU A 195 -23.23 -6.68 17.16
N ILE A 196 -22.84 -7.89 16.71
CA ILE A 196 -21.48 -8.40 16.87
C ILE A 196 -20.50 -7.54 16.06
N LEU A 197 -20.85 -7.17 14.83
CA LEU A 197 -20.05 -6.24 14.03
C LEU A 197 -19.92 -4.86 14.69
N MET A 198 -20.98 -4.36 15.33
CA MET A 198 -20.91 -3.08 16.06
C MET A 198 -19.97 -3.19 17.25
N ILE A 199 -19.98 -4.32 17.97
CA ILE A 199 -19.00 -4.59 19.03
C ILE A 199 -17.59 -4.60 18.46
N LYS A 200 -17.37 -5.27 17.31
CA LYS A 200 -16.07 -5.30 16.62
C LYS A 200 -15.56 -3.88 16.34
N SER A 201 -16.39 -2.99 15.77
CA SER A 201 -16.00 -1.58 15.53
C SER A 201 -15.71 -0.80 16.81
N LEU A 202 -16.19 -1.25 17.97
CA LEU A 202 -16.01 -0.59 19.27
C LEU A 202 -14.85 -1.18 20.10
N ILE A 203 -14.09 -2.14 19.58
CA ILE A 203 -13.04 -2.87 20.33
C ILE A 203 -12.04 -1.93 21.00
N ILE A 204 -11.58 -0.90 20.29
CA ILE A 204 -10.57 0.05 20.80
C ILE A 204 -11.04 0.82 22.04
N TYR A 205 -12.35 0.90 22.28
CA TYR A 205 -12.94 1.57 23.43
C TYR A 205 -13.25 0.61 24.58
N LEU A 206 -13.10 -0.70 24.40
CA LEU A 206 -13.50 -1.68 25.43
C LEU A 206 -12.72 -1.51 26.73
N SER A 207 -11.45 -1.10 26.68
CA SER A 207 -10.63 -0.81 27.86
C SER A 207 -11.21 0.33 28.72
N ASP A 208 -11.86 1.31 28.10
CA ASP A 208 -12.53 2.42 28.80
C ASP A 208 -13.92 2.05 29.32
N ILE A 209 -14.52 0.97 28.80
CA ILE A 209 -15.88 0.52 29.12
C ILE A 209 -15.86 -0.57 30.19
N LEU A 210 -15.00 -1.57 30.01
CA LEU A 210 -14.87 -2.73 30.88
C LEU A 210 -13.84 -2.44 31.98
N LEU A 211 -14.31 -1.73 33.02
CA LEU A 211 -13.44 -1.17 34.05
C LEU A 211 -13.01 -2.18 35.12
N THR A 212 -13.71 -3.31 35.24
CA THR A 212 -13.43 -4.34 36.24
C THR A 212 -13.14 -5.69 35.62
N GLU A 213 -12.39 -6.53 36.34
CA GLU A 213 -12.13 -7.91 35.94
C GLU A 213 -13.42 -8.74 35.78
N GLU A 214 -14.45 -8.44 36.59
CA GLU A 214 -15.75 -9.11 36.50
C GLU A 214 -16.50 -8.71 35.23
N ASP A 215 -16.44 -7.44 34.84
CA ASP A 215 -17.02 -6.96 33.57
C ASP A 215 -16.33 -7.61 32.37
N ASN A 216 -15.00 -7.71 32.39
CA ASN A 216 -14.21 -8.40 31.37
C ASN A 216 -14.63 -9.87 31.23
N LYS A 217 -14.71 -10.61 32.35
CA LYS A 217 -15.12 -12.01 32.35
C LYS A 217 -16.53 -12.20 31.82
N SER A 218 -17.48 -11.38 32.29
CA SER A 218 -18.89 -11.44 31.88
C SER A 218 -19.04 -11.17 30.38
N PHE A 219 -18.36 -10.13 29.88
CA PHE A 219 -18.40 -9.77 28.47
C PHE A 219 -17.77 -10.85 27.57
N MET A 220 -16.61 -11.38 27.95
CA MET A 220 -15.96 -12.43 27.17
C MET A 220 -16.74 -13.75 27.19
N GLN A 221 -17.39 -14.09 28.31
CA GLN A 221 -18.32 -15.22 28.36
C GLN A 221 -19.53 -15.03 27.44
N MET A 222 -20.09 -13.82 27.36
CA MET A 222 -21.17 -13.53 26.41
C MET A 222 -20.70 -13.75 24.96
N MET A 223 -19.53 -13.24 24.59
CA MET A 223 -18.97 -13.43 23.24
C MET A 223 -18.65 -14.90 22.94
N MET A 224 -18.18 -15.66 23.93
CA MET A 224 -17.98 -17.11 23.82
C MET A 224 -19.29 -17.84 23.51
N ILE A 225 -20.37 -17.54 24.26
CA ILE A 225 -21.69 -18.14 24.03
C ILE A 225 -22.22 -17.83 22.62
N LEU A 226 -22.00 -16.60 22.12
CA LEU A 226 -22.40 -16.25 20.75
C LEU A 226 -21.63 -17.04 19.70
N SER A 227 -20.37 -17.35 19.98
CA SER A 227 -19.51 -18.08 19.06
C SER A 227 -19.93 -19.55 18.90
N GLU A 228 -20.66 -20.10 19.87
CA GLU A 228 -21.26 -21.45 19.78
C GLU A 228 -22.47 -21.49 18.82
N VAL A 229 -23.04 -20.34 18.45
CA VAL A 229 -24.22 -20.26 17.58
C VAL A 229 -23.80 -20.34 16.11
N PRO A 230 -24.22 -21.37 15.34
CA PRO A 230 -23.72 -21.58 13.97
C PRO A 230 -23.87 -20.38 13.02
N GLN A 231 -24.96 -19.63 13.14
CA GLN A 231 -25.28 -18.48 12.30
C GLN A 231 -24.41 -17.24 12.58
N PHE A 232 -23.69 -17.21 13.72
CA PHE A 232 -22.89 -16.06 14.17
C PHE A 232 -21.39 -16.34 14.13
N LYS A 233 -20.98 -17.55 13.74
CA LYS A 233 -19.58 -17.98 13.78
C LYS A 233 -18.68 -17.04 12.98
N TYR A 234 -19.10 -16.64 11.79
CA TYR A 234 -18.29 -15.74 10.96
C TYR A 234 -18.01 -14.41 11.66
N GLU A 235 -19.05 -13.70 12.10
CA GLU A 235 -18.91 -12.40 12.75
C GLU A 235 -18.20 -12.49 14.11
N THR A 236 -18.40 -13.59 14.85
CA THR A 236 -17.73 -13.78 16.14
C THR A 236 -16.24 -14.07 15.98
N TYR A 237 -15.82 -14.89 15.02
CA TYR A 237 -14.39 -15.09 14.74
C TYR A 237 -13.72 -13.83 14.17
N GLU A 238 -14.43 -13.04 13.36
CA GLU A 238 -13.96 -11.70 12.95
C GLU A 238 -13.79 -10.74 14.14
N PHE A 239 -14.72 -10.79 15.12
CA PHE A 239 -14.57 -10.07 16.38
C PHE A 239 -13.34 -10.53 17.16
N TRP A 240 -13.14 -11.84 17.33
CA TRP A 240 -11.99 -12.37 18.09
C TRP A 240 -10.66 -12.00 17.45
N THR A 241 -10.57 -12.08 16.12
CA THR A 241 -9.40 -11.64 15.36
C THR A 241 -9.09 -10.17 15.64
N SER A 242 -10.11 -9.32 15.57
CA SER A 242 -9.96 -7.89 15.82
C SER A 242 -9.62 -7.58 17.28
N LEU A 243 -10.13 -8.38 18.23
CA LEU A 243 -9.83 -8.24 19.65
C LEU A 243 -8.36 -8.54 19.92
N ILE A 244 -7.84 -9.61 19.32
CA ILE A 244 -6.42 -9.99 19.39
C ILE A 244 -5.54 -8.87 18.83
N GLU A 245 -5.89 -8.30 17.68
CA GLU A 245 -5.09 -7.27 17.01
C GLU A 245 -5.06 -5.93 17.77
N ASN A 246 -6.16 -5.56 18.44
CA ASN A 246 -6.32 -4.22 19.01
C ASN A 246 -6.22 -4.18 20.54
N VAL A 247 -6.68 -5.21 21.24
CA VAL A 247 -6.70 -5.29 22.72
C VAL A 247 -6.39 -6.73 23.19
N PRO A 248 -5.18 -7.26 22.89
CA PRO A 248 -4.85 -8.68 23.10
C PRO A 248 -4.97 -9.12 24.57
N ASP A 249 -4.73 -8.22 25.53
CA ASP A 249 -4.81 -8.52 26.96
C ASP A 249 -6.18 -9.06 27.40
N LEU A 250 -7.27 -8.68 26.71
CA LEU A 250 -8.61 -9.18 27.03
C LEU A 250 -8.82 -10.64 26.57
N PHE A 251 -7.98 -11.14 25.67
CA PHE A 251 -8.08 -12.50 25.16
C PHE A 251 -7.84 -13.55 26.26
N CYS A 252 -7.10 -13.20 27.32
CA CYS A 252 -6.83 -14.13 28.43
C CYS A 252 -8.09 -14.65 29.14
N TYR A 253 -9.23 -13.95 29.02
CA TYR A 253 -10.51 -14.38 29.58
C TYR A 253 -11.28 -15.36 28.68
N ALA A 254 -10.86 -15.57 27.43
CA ALA A 254 -11.50 -16.44 26.44
C ALA A 254 -10.94 -17.87 26.45
N THR A 255 -10.75 -18.47 27.64
CA THR A 255 -10.01 -19.75 27.80
C THR A 255 -10.60 -20.95 27.06
N GLY A 256 -11.89 -20.90 26.69
CA GLY A 256 -12.56 -21.97 25.93
C GLY A 256 -12.44 -21.84 24.42
N LEU A 257 -12.08 -20.66 23.91
CA LEU A 257 -12.07 -20.34 22.48
C LEU A 257 -11.11 -21.24 21.67
N PRO A 258 -9.88 -21.55 22.15
CA PRO A 258 -8.98 -22.43 21.42
C PRO A 258 -9.56 -23.81 21.14
N GLN A 259 -10.25 -24.42 22.11
CA GLN A 259 -10.86 -25.74 21.92
C GLN A 259 -12.08 -25.66 21.00
N MET A 260 -12.88 -24.61 21.14
CA MET A 260 -14.07 -24.39 20.31
C MET A 260 -13.69 -24.21 18.84
N SER A 261 -12.66 -23.41 18.55
CA SER A 261 -12.19 -23.17 17.19
C SER A 261 -11.60 -24.43 16.53
N MET A 262 -10.86 -25.25 17.28
CA MET A 262 -10.40 -26.56 16.78
C MET A 262 -11.57 -27.51 16.48
N ASN A 263 -12.59 -27.54 17.34
CA ASN A 263 -13.78 -28.36 17.10
C ASN A 263 -14.52 -27.90 15.85
N ASP A 264 -14.66 -26.59 15.65
CA ASP A 264 -15.33 -26.01 14.50
C ASP A 264 -14.60 -26.29 13.19
N LEU A 265 -13.27 -26.22 13.18
CA LEU A 265 -12.46 -26.62 12.01
C LEU A 265 -12.63 -28.10 11.65
N SER A 266 -12.92 -28.96 12.63
CA SER A 266 -13.08 -30.40 12.39
C SER A 266 -14.46 -30.81 11.84
N MET A 267 -15.41 -29.87 11.74
CA MET A 267 -16.75 -30.15 11.23
C MET A 267 -16.75 -30.27 9.68
N PRO A 268 -17.26 -31.38 9.11
CA PRO A 268 -17.15 -31.65 7.67
C PRO A 268 -17.98 -30.72 6.77
N ASP A 269 -19.04 -30.10 7.30
CA ASP A 269 -19.96 -29.21 6.55
C ASP A 269 -19.83 -27.73 6.99
N GLN A 270 -18.66 -27.34 7.52
CA GLN A 270 -18.43 -25.98 7.98
C GLN A 270 -18.27 -25.00 6.80
N ASP A 271 -18.88 -23.82 6.91
CA ASP A 271 -18.76 -22.76 5.90
C ASP A 271 -17.29 -22.34 5.73
N GLU A 272 -16.83 -22.24 4.48
CA GLU A 272 -15.46 -21.87 4.13
C GLU A 272 -15.04 -20.53 4.75
N ASN A 273 -15.93 -19.52 4.76
CA ASN A 273 -15.63 -18.23 5.36
C ASN A 273 -15.39 -18.32 6.87
N VAL A 274 -16.06 -19.28 7.53
CA VAL A 274 -15.83 -19.54 8.96
C VAL A 274 -14.50 -20.25 9.18
N ILE A 275 -14.15 -21.21 8.32
CA ILE A 275 -12.84 -21.87 8.40
C ILE A 275 -11.73 -20.83 8.23
N LEU A 276 -11.85 -19.96 7.22
CA LEU A 276 -10.90 -18.89 6.95
C LEU A 276 -10.81 -17.89 8.11
N SER A 277 -11.94 -17.48 8.70
CA SER A 277 -11.91 -16.55 9.84
C SER A 277 -11.31 -17.19 11.10
N ILE A 278 -11.50 -18.50 11.32
CA ILE A 278 -10.81 -19.23 12.39
C ILE A 278 -9.29 -19.28 12.14
N LEU A 279 -8.87 -19.60 10.92
CA LEU A 279 -7.44 -19.65 10.57
C LEU A 279 -6.80 -18.27 10.73
N ARG A 280 -7.47 -17.21 10.29
CA ARG A 280 -7.03 -15.82 10.49
C ARG A 280 -6.90 -15.47 11.97
N MET A 281 -7.88 -15.84 12.80
CA MET A 281 -7.81 -15.64 14.25
C MET A 281 -6.56 -16.30 14.85
N TRP A 282 -6.27 -17.55 14.49
CA TRP A 282 -5.08 -18.26 14.96
C TRP A 282 -3.77 -17.62 14.47
N THR A 283 -3.73 -17.16 13.22
CA THR A 283 -2.61 -16.41 12.66
C THR A 283 -2.37 -15.11 13.43
N SER A 284 -3.41 -14.29 13.64
CA SER A 284 -3.31 -13.05 14.42
C SER A 284 -2.87 -13.33 15.85
N LEU A 285 -3.35 -14.41 16.48
CA LEU A 285 -2.92 -14.81 17.82
C LEU A 285 -1.43 -15.14 17.88
N ALA A 286 -0.91 -15.89 16.91
CA ALA A 286 0.50 -16.24 16.85
C ALA A 286 1.41 -15.03 16.59
N ILE A 287 0.97 -14.09 15.75
CA ILE A 287 1.68 -12.84 15.49
C ILE A 287 1.74 -11.99 16.78
N GLN A 288 0.61 -11.83 17.48
CA GLN A 288 0.58 -11.06 18.72
C GLN A 288 1.41 -11.70 19.85
N GLU A 289 1.43 -13.03 19.97
CA GLU A 289 2.33 -13.71 20.92
C GLU A 289 3.81 -13.53 20.56
N CYS A 290 4.14 -13.34 19.28
CA CYS A 290 5.49 -13.10 18.82
C CYS A 290 5.94 -11.67 19.16
N ASP A 291 5.05 -10.69 18.96
CA ASP A 291 5.36 -9.28 19.16
C ASP A 291 5.24 -8.87 20.65
N ILE A 292 4.28 -9.44 21.38
CA ILE A 292 4.00 -9.16 22.80
C ILE A 292 3.72 -10.48 23.56
N PRO A 293 4.77 -11.24 23.97
CA PRO A 293 4.63 -12.59 24.53
C PRO A 293 3.75 -12.72 25.77
N GLU A 294 3.57 -11.64 26.54
CA GLU A 294 2.78 -11.65 27.78
C GLU A 294 1.28 -11.38 27.55
N SER A 295 0.88 -10.92 26.36
CA SER A 295 -0.46 -10.36 26.11
C SER A 295 -1.59 -11.39 26.06
N THR A 296 -1.35 -12.61 25.58
CA THR A 296 -2.41 -13.63 25.36
C THR A 296 -2.18 -14.92 26.15
N SER A 297 -1.33 -14.89 27.19
CA SER A 297 -1.01 -16.06 28.03
C SER A 297 -0.28 -17.22 27.34
N ASN A 298 0.38 -16.97 26.20
CA ASN A 298 1.22 -17.96 25.50
C ASN A 298 0.46 -19.25 25.11
N ILE A 299 -0.80 -19.07 24.68
CA ILE A 299 -1.76 -20.14 24.40
C ILE A 299 -1.28 -20.96 23.19
N VAL A 300 -0.82 -20.29 22.12
CA VAL A 300 -0.44 -20.95 20.86
C VAL A 300 0.69 -21.93 21.13
N ASN A 301 1.74 -21.50 21.83
CA ASN A 301 2.90 -22.33 22.14
C ASN A 301 2.54 -23.64 22.88
N SER A 302 1.56 -23.59 23.77
CA SER A 302 1.11 -24.78 24.51
C SER A 302 0.34 -25.77 23.63
N LEU A 303 -0.28 -25.31 22.55
CA LEU A 303 -1.18 -26.09 21.71
C LEU A 303 -0.58 -26.53 20.37
N ILE A 304 0.54 -25.94 19.95
CA ILE A 304 1.28 -26.31 18.72
C ILE A 304 1.38 -27.84 18.53
N PRO A 305 1.84 -28.65 19.53
CA PRO A 305 2.04 -30.08 19.31
C PRO A 305 0.75 -30.86 18.98
N VAL A 306 -0.41 -30.36 19.43
CA VAL A 306 -1.71 -30.98 19.21
C VAL A 306 -2.38 -30.44 17.95
N PHE A 307 -2.24 -29.14 17.70
CA PHE A 307 -2.94 -28.47 16.61
C PHE A 307 -2.24 -28.65 15.26
N LEU A 308 -0.90 -28.70 15.25
CA LEU A 308 -0.14 -28.77 13.99
C LEU A 308 -0.45 -30.02 13.15
N PRO A 309 -0.57 -31.24 13.70
CA PRO A 309 -0.99 -32.41 12.93
C PRO A 309 -2.36 -32.25 12.26
N PHE A 310 -3.28 -31.55 12.95
CA PHE A 310 -4.60 -31.25 12.40
C PHE A 310 -4.51 -30.26 11.25
N LEU A 311 -3.70 -29.20 11.37
CA LEU A 311 -3.48 -28.23 10.28
C LEU A 311 -2.87 -28.90 9.04
N PHE A 312 -1.91 -29.82 9.21
CA PHE A 312 -1.39 -30.58 8.06
C PHE A 312 -2.49 -31.39 7.37
N GLN A 313 -3.31 -32.10 8.14
CA GLN A 313 -4.42 -32.88 7.57
C GLN A 313 -5.45 -31.98 6.87
N LEU A 314 -5.73 -30.79 7.43
CA LEU A 314 -6.61 -29.81 6.81
C LEU A 314 -6.04 -29.38 5.45
N ALA A 315 -4.76 -29.00 5.40
CA ALA A 315 -4.08 -28.62 4.18
C ALA A 315 -4.08 -29.74 3.13
N GLU A 316 -3.81 -30.99 3.52
CA GLU A 316 -3.85 -32.17 2.64
C GLU A 316 -5.24 -32.38 2.00
N ASN A 317 -6.30 -32.07 2.75
CA ASN A 317 -7.67 -32.27 2.28
C ASN A 317 -8.16 -31.14 1.36
N THR A 318 -7.68 -29.92 1.59
CA THR A 318 -8.19 -28.73 0.89
C THR A 318 -7.32 -28.30 -0.30
N ILE A 319 -6.09 -28.79 -0.41
CA ILE A 319 -5.22 -28.44 -1.52
C ILE A 319 -5.77 -28.92 -2.87
N ASP A 320 -5.80 -28.01 -3.83
CA ASP A 320 -6.15 -28.29 -5.23
C ASP A 320 -4.90 -28.37 -6.10
N ILE A 321 -4.51 -29.59 -6.46
CA ILE A 321 -3.30 -29.86 -7.25
C ILE A 321 -3.40 -29.40 -8.70
N ASP A 322 -4.61 -29.10 -9.20
CA ASP A 322 -4.84 -28.67 -10.57
C ASP A 322 -4.71 -27.15 -10.75
N VAL A 323 -4.72 -26.39 -9.64
CA VAL A 323 -4.51 -24.94 -9.61
C VAL A 323 -3.02 -24.66 -9.37
N LEU A 324 -2.44 -23.57 -9.88
CA LEU A 324 -1.06 -23.19 -9.55
C LEU A 324 -1.00 -22.54 -8.16
N PRO A 325 0.10 -22.66 -7.41
CA PRO A 325 0.21 -22.01 -6.09
C PRO A 325 -0.02 -20.49 -6.12
N SER A 326 0.39 -19.81 -7.21
CA SER A 326 0.19 -18.37 -7.41
C SER A 326 -1.27 -17.97 -7.64
N ASP A 327 -2.08 -18.90 -8.12
CA ASP A 327 -3.47 -18.65 -8.53
C ASP A 327 -4.45 -19.03 -7.42
N GLU A 328 -3.97 -19.73 -6.39
CA GLU A 328 -4.74 -20.19 -5.24
C GLU A 328 -4.81 -19.09 -4.15
N CYS A 329 -5.41 -17.95 -4.47
CA CYS A 329 -5.55 -16.85 -3.50
C CYS A 329 -6.76 -17.06 -2.57
N TYR A 330 -6.58 -16.83 -1.27
CA TYR A 330 -7.64 -16.88 -0.25
C TYR A 330 -8.35 -18.23 -0.10
N SER A 331 -7.64 -19.35 -0.28
CA SER A 331 -8.19 -20.70 -0.04
C SER A 331 -7.92 -21.17 1.39
N ILE A 332 -8.64 -22.20 1.83
CA ILE A 332 -8.39 -22.85 3.14
C ILE A 332 -6.95 -23.38 3.21
N TYR A 333 -6.39 -23.86 2.09
CA TYR A 333 -5.01 -24.33 2.03
C TYR A 333 -4.02 -23.20 2.29
N THR A 334 -4.16 -22.05 1.64
CA THR A 334 -3.24 -20.91 1.87
C THR A 334 -3.37 -20.35 3.27
N GLY A 335 -4.59 -20.18 3.79
CA GLY A 335 -4.80 -19.75 5.17
C GLY A 335 -4.21 -20.72 6.20
N THR A 336 -4.21 -22.03 5.90
CA THR A 336 -3.58 -23.04 6.74
C THR A 336 -2.05 -22.93 6.70
N CYS A 337 -1.47 -22.70 5.52
CA CYS A 337 -0.03 -22.48 5.37
C CYS A 337 0.44 -21.21 6.10
N GLU A 338 -0.33 -20.13 6.03
CA GLU A 338 -0.06 -18.88 6.76
C GLU A 338 -0.07 -19.10 8.28
N CYS A 339 -1.05 -19.87 8.78
CA CYS A 339 -1.15 -20.22 10.20
C CYS A 339 0.07 -21.05 10.66
N ILE A 340 0.46 -22.08 9.90
CA ILE A 340 1.66 -22.90 10.20
C ILE A 340 2.93 -22.04 10.20
N THR A 341 3.07 -21.13 9.23
CA THR A 341 4.23 -20.23 9.12
C THR A 341 4.28 -19.26 10.30
N SER A 342 3.14 -18.74 10.73
CA SER A 342 3.04 -17.86 11.90
C SER A 342 3.42 -18.59 13.19
N PHE A 343 3.05 -19.86 13.34
CA PHE A 343 3.50 -20.69 14.46
C PHE A 343 5.01 -20.93 14.42
N ALA A 344 5.56 -21.16 13.23
CA ALA A 344 6.99 -21.37 13.04
C ALA A 344 7.81 -20.10 13.35
N LYS A 345 7.28 -18.92 13.04
CA LYS A 345 7.85 -17.63 13.45
C LYS A 345 7.80 -17.44 14.97
N LEU A 346 6.69 -17.77 15.61
CA LEU A 346 6.49 -17.62 17.05
C LEU A 346 7.47 -18.46 17.88
N ASN A 347 7.69 -19.72 17.50
CA ASN A 347 8.58 -20.62 18.24
C ASN A 347 9.36 -21.57 17.33
N PRO A 348 10.44 -21.07 16.71
CA PRO A 348 11.27 -21.86 15.79
C PRO A 348 11.84 -23.12 16.45
N ASP A 349 12.26 -23.03 17.71
CA ASP A 349 12.89 -24.14 18.44
C ASP A 349 11.97 -25.35 18.59
N LEU A 350 10.68 -25.12 18.83
CA LEU A 350 9.67 -26.18 18.89
C LEU A 350 9.23 -26.63 17.49
N MET A 351 9.04 -25.68 16.57
CA MET A 351 8.40 -25.93 15.27
C MET A 351 9.32 -26.63 14.28
N ILE A 352 10.60 -26.23 14.19
CA ILE A 352 11.55 -26.79 13.23
C ILE A 352 11.62 -28.33 13.35
N PRO A 353 11.84 -28.94 14.54
CA PRO A 353 11.88 -30.39 14.66
C PRO A 353 10.59 -31.10 14.23
N ILE A 354 9.42 -30.50 14.49
CA ILE A 354 8.13 -31.08 14.12
C ILE A 354 7.92 -31.03 12.60
N LEU A 355 8.19 -29.87 12.00
CA LEU A 355 8.10 -29.64 10.56
C LEU A 355 9.05 -30.57 9.79
N LEU A 356 10.30 -30.70 10.23
CA LEU A 356 11.28 -31.61 9.63
C LEU A 356 10.81 -33.05 9.69
N ARG A 357 10.34 -33.51 10.86
CA ARG A 357 9.86 -34.88 11.04
C ARG A 357 8.66 -35.20 10.15
N TYR A 358 7.69 -34.29 10.09
CA TYR A 358 6.52 -34.47 9.24
C TYR A 358 6.92 -34.47 7.76
N GLY A 359 7.69 -33.48 7.32
CA GLY A 359 8.15 -33.35 5.95
C GLY A 359 8.91 -34.58 5.44
N GLU A 360 9.82 -35.14 6.26
CA GLU A 360 10.55 -36.37 5.92
C GLU A 360 9.68 -37.61 5.74
N GLN A 361 8.52 -37.66 6.39
CA GLN A 361 7.55 -38.74 6.24
C GLN A 361 6.68 -38.51 5.01
N ALA A 362 6.17 -37.28 4.87
CA ALA A 362 5.25 -36.88 3.83
C ALA A 362 5.87 -36.95 2.42
N VAL A 363 7.12 -36.51 2.25
CA VAL A 363 7.83 -36.55 0.95
C VAL A 363 8.08 -37.99 0.45
N LYS A 364 8.08 -38.99 1.34
CA LYS A 364 8.27 -40.41 0.96
C LYS A 364 6.99 -41.08 0.47
N THR A 365 5.85 -40.41 0.57
CA THR A 365 4.56 -40.96 0.10
C THR A 365 4.45 -40.87 -1.42
N GLU A 366 3.52 -41.61 -2.03
CA GLU A 366 3.20 -41.50 -3.47
C GLU A 366 2.09 -40.47 -3.76
N ASN A 367 1.47 -39.91 -2.71
CA ASN A 367 0.37 -38.95 -2.86
C ASN A 367 0.95 -37.55 -3.04
N VAL A 368 0.78 -36.97 -4.24
CA VAL A 368 1.29 -35.64 -4.60
C VAL A 368 0.82 -34.56 -3.62
N LYS A 369 -0.42 -34.63 -3.12
CA LYS A 369 -0.93 -33.68 -2.11
C LYS A 369 -0.08 -33.72 -0.84
N ILE A 370 0.13 -34.92 -0.30
CA ILE A 370 0.92 -35.12 0.92
C ILE A 370 2.38 -34.74 0.69
N GLN A 371 2.96 -35.10 -0.46
CA GLN A 371 4.32 -34.72 -0.82
C GLN A 371 4.50 -33.20 -0.84
N GLU A 372 3.55 -32.46 -1.41
CA GLU A 372 3.59 -31.00 -1.45
C GLU A 372 3.53 -30.38 -0.06
N ILE A 373 2.58 -30.79 0.80
CA ILE A 373 2.52 -30.33 2.20
C ILE A 373 3.82 -30.69 2.93
N GLY A 374 4.39 -31.86 2.63
CA GLY A 374 5.69 -32.27 3.15
C GLY A 374 6.81 -31.33 2.75
N LEU A 375 6.89 -30.92 1.48
CA LEU A 375 7.89 -29.98 0.99
C LEU A 375 7.66 -28.57 1.55
N PHE A 376 6.41 -28.12 1.66
CA PHE A 376 6.06 -26.90 2.36
C PHE A 376 6.59 -26.92 3.80
N ALA A 377 6.34 -28.00 4.56
CA ALA A 377 6.82 -28.13 5.92
C ALA A 377 8.35 -28.06 6.01
N LEU A 378 9.07 -28.77 5.12
CA LEU A 378 10.54 -28.72 5.07
C LEU A 378 11.06 -27.32 4.74
N LYS A 379 10.47 -26.68 3.73
CA LYS A 379 10.82 -25.31 3.31
C LYS A 379 10.60 -24.32 4.44
N SER A 380 9.46 -24.37 5.12
CA SER A 380 9.14 -23.49 6.25
C SER A 380 10.07 -23.75 7.43
N ALA A 381 10.44 -25.01 7.71
CA ALA A 381 11.43 -25.32 8.73
C ALA A 381 12.78 -24.65 8.42
N ILE A 382 13.24 -24.73 7.16
CA ILE A 382 14.50 -24.14 6.73
C ILE A 382 14.47 -22.61 6.85
N PHE A 383 13.39 -21.97 6.41
CA PHE A 383 13.25 -20.51 6.45
C PHE A 383 13.44 -19.93 7.87
N HIS A 384 13.02 -20.68 8.90
CA HIS A 384 13.10 -20.22 10.29
C HIS A 384 14.38 -20.66 11.04
N ILE A 385 15.36 -21.28 10.38
CA ILE A 385 16.64 -21.64 11.01
C ILE A 385 17.43 -20.37 11.37
N SER A 386 17.74 -20.20 12.65
CA SER A 386 18.64 -19.15 13.16
C SER A 386 20.02 -19.68 13.54
N ASP A 387 20.12 -20.92 14.05
CA ASP A 387 21.39 -21.59 14.40
C ASP A 387 21.96 -22.32 13.18
N THR A 388 22.80 -21.62 12.41
CA THR A 388 23.31 -22.12 11.14
C THR A 388 24.28 -23.30 11.29
N ASP A 389 25.03 -23.40 12.39
CA ASP A 389 25.99 -24.49 12.56
C ASP A 389 25.28 -25.83 12.85
N LYS A 390 24.22 -25.80 13.67
CA LYS A 390 23.48 -27.00 14.07
C LYS A 390 22.76 -27.68 12.89
N TYR A 391 22.20 -26.91 11.97
CA TYR A 391 21.35 -27.42 10.90
C TYR A 391 22.06 -27.57 9.54
N PHE A 392 23.35 -27.24 9.44
CA PHE A 392 24.13 -27.39 8.20
C PHE A 392 23.99 -28.77 7.51
N PRO A 393 24.12 -29.93 8.20
CA PRO A 393 23.98 -31.24 7.54
C PRO A 393 22.57 -31.49 6.99
N ILE A 394 21.57 -30.93 7.67
CA ILE A 394 20.16 -31.06 7.30
C ILE A 394 19.88 -30.24 6.04
N CYS A 395 20.37 -28.99 5.97
CA CYS A 395 20.29 -28.16 4.78
C CYS A 395 21.01 -28.79 3.59
N SER A 396 22.19 -29.39 3.79
CA SER A 396 22.89 -30.14 2.74
C SER A 396 22.07 -31.31 2.18
N HIS A 397 21.40 -32.06 3.06
CA HIS A 397 20.54 -33.17 2.65
C HIS A 397 19.36 -32.69 1.81
N TYR A 398 18.63 -31.66 2.26
CA TYR A 398 17.46 -31.17 1.55
C TYR A 398 17.81 -30.40 0.29
N LEU A 399 18.99 -29.78 0.20
CA LEU A 399 19.46 -29.23 -1.06
C LEU A 399 19.58 -30.31 -2.14
N GLN A 400 20.18 -31.46 -1.81
CA GLN A 400 20.28 -32.58 -2.75
C GLN A 400 18.91 -33.15 -3.13
N LEU A 401 17.95 -33.14 -2.20
CA LEU A 401 16.57 -33.53 -2.48
C LEU A 401 15.93 -32.54 -3.46
N SER A 402 15.95 -31.24 -3.18
CA SER A 402 15.35 -30.20 -4.03
C SER A 402 15.92 -30.23 -5.44
N ILE A 403 17.24 -30.37 -5.59
CA ILE A 403 17.88 -30.40 -6.91
C ILE A 403 17.33 -31.56 -7.75
N ARG A 404 17.05 -32.72 -7.14
CA ARG A 404 16.42 -33.86 -7.86
C ARG A 404 14.97 -33.57 -8.22
N LEU A 405 14.24 -32.86 -7.35
CA LEU A 405 12.83 -32.52 -7.54
C LEU A 405 12.61 -31.42 -8.60
N LEU A 406 13.66 -30.76 -9.10
CA LEU A 406 13.54 -29.82 -10.23
C LEU A 406 13.12 -30.51 -11.55
N ASP A 407 13.19 -31.84 -11.62
CA ASP A 407 12.73 -32.65 -12.75
C ASP A 407 11.37 -33.32 -12.49
N ASP A 408 10.69 -32.99 -11.39
CA ASP A 408 9.39 -33.58 -11.06
C ASP A 408 8.29 -33.13 -12.05
N PRO A 409 7.37 -34.03 -12.47
CA PRO A 409 6.28 -33.66 -13.36
C PRO A 409 5.25 -32.71 -12.71
N SER A 410 5.16 -32.68 -11.37
CA SER A 410 4.26 -31.78 -10.67
C SER A 410 4.88 -30.41 -10.50
N ILE A 411 4.29 -29.40 -11.16
CA ILE A 411 4.74 -28.00 -11.07
C ILE A 411 4.78 -27.53 -9.61
N ARG A 412 3.81 -27.93 -8.78
CA ARG A 412 3.74 -27.58 -7.36
C ARG A 412 4.91 -28.12 -6.53
N ILE A 413 5.38 -29.33 -6.86
CA ILE A 413 6.59 -29.91 -6.26
C ILE A 413 7.82 -29.10 -6.68
N VAL A 414 7.91 -28.73 -7.96
CA VAL A 414 9.02 -27.92 -8.47
C VAL A 414 9.05 -26.53 -7.81
N VAL A 415 7.89 -25.87 -7.61
CA VAL A 415 7.81 -24.58 -6.88
C VAL A 415 8.44 -24.70 -5.50
N ASN A 416 7.99 -25.66 -4.69
CA ASN A 416 8.52 -25.84 -3.33
C ASN A 416 10.00 -26.22 -3.34
N ALA A 417 10.47 -26.98 -4.33
CA ALA A 417 11.89 -27.29 -4.49
C ALA A 417 12.72 -26.04 -4.79
N VAL A 418 12.27 -25.16 -5.70
CA VAL A 418 12.92 -23.89 -6.04
C VAL A 418 12.99 -22.97 -4.81
N GLU A 419 11.89 -22.81 -4.08
CA GLU A 419 11.86 -21.98 -2.87
C GLU A 419 12.71 -22.56 -1.73
N MET A 420 12.76 -23.89 -1.61
CA MET A 420 13.66 -24.54 -0.65
C MET A 420 15.13 -24.31 -1.01
N ILE A 421 15.50 -24.36 -2.31
CA ILE A 421 16.85 -24.00 -2.77
C ILE A 421 17.16 -22.54 -2.46
N TYR A 422 16.20 -21.63 -2.68
CA TYR A 422 16.32 -20.22 -2.33
C TYR A 422 16.62 -20.02 -0.85
N ASN A 423 15.81 -20.61 0.04
CA ASN A 423 16.01 -20.49 1.49
C ASN A 423 17.37 -21.05 1.93
N ILE A 424 17.81 -22.18 1.36
CA ILE A 424 19.11 -22.76 1.68
C ILE A 424 20.26 -21.88 1.14
N ASN A 425 20.14 -21.34 -0.08
CA ASN A 425 21.15 -20.45 -0.64
C ASN A 425 21.30 -19.16 0.17
N TYR A 426 20.18 -18.60 0.62
CA TYR A 426 20.17 -17.42 1.49
C TYR A 426 20.92 -17.67 2.80
N LEU A 427 20.68 -18.83 3.44
CA LEU A 427 21.36 -19.21 4.70
C LEU A 427 22.81 -19.65 4.51
N TYR A 428 23.11 -20.39 3.44
CA TYR A 428 24.42 -20.98 3.18
C TYR A 428 24.84 -20.82 1.71
N PRO A 429 25.22 -19.61 1.28
CA PRO A 429 25.54 -19.32 -0.12
C PRO A 429 26.78 -20.08 -0.63
N THR A 430 27.60 -20.62 0.27
CA THR A 430 28.81 -21.39 -0.03
C THR A 430 28.62 -22.91 0.06
N LEU A 431 27.44 -23.39 0.44
CA LEU A 431 27.16 -24.82 0.62
C LEU A 431 27.26 -25.62 -0.69
N TYR A 432 26.95 -24.97 -1.81
CA TYR A 432 26.90 -25.57 -3.13
C TYR A 432 27.28 -24.54 -4.19
N ASP A 433 27.77 -25.02 -5.33
CA ASP A 433 27.97 -24.16 -6.51
C ASP A 433 26.63 -23.97 -7.22
N TYR A 434 25.80 -23.05 -6.74
CA TYR A 434 24.46 -22.79 -7.26
C TYR A 434 24.48 -22.29 -8.70
N SER A 435 25.61 -21.80 -9.21
CA SER A 435 25.78 -21.48 -10.63
C SER A 435 25.47 -22.67 -11.56
N LEU A 436 25.65 -23.90 -11.08
CA LEU A 436 25.32 -25.12 -11.82
C LEU A 436 23.81 -25.29 -12.07
N LEU A 437 22.96 -24.59 -11.32
CA LEU A 437 21.50 -24.65 -11.48
C LEU A 437 20.96 -23.67 -12.52
N LEU A 438 21.76 -22.66 -12.93
CA LEU A 438 21.29 -21.56 -13.76
C LEU A 438 20.64 -22.04 -15.07
N GLN A 439 21.25 -23.01 -15.77
CA GLN A 439 20.67 -23.55 -17.00
C GLN A 439 19.29 -24.18 -16.77
N LYS A 440 19.11 -24.89 -15.66
CA LYS A 440 17.83 -25.50 -15.31
C LYS A 440 16.81 -24.42 -14.95
N LEU A 441 17.19 -23.41 -14.17
CA LEU A 441 16.30 -22.30 -13.80
C LEU A 441 15.86 -21.49 -15.02
N ILE A 442 16.74 -21.27 -16.01
CA ILE A 442 16.39 -20.64 -17.29
C ILE A 442 15.33 -21.47 -18.05
N LEU A 443 15.38 -22.80 -17.99
CA LEU A 443 14.31 -23.62 -18.59
C LEU A 443 12.99 -23.44 -17.83
N LEU A 444 13.04 -23.30 -16.50
CA LEU A 444 11.84 -23.06 -15.69
C LEU A 444 11.22 -21.67 -15.96
N MET A 445 12.00 -20.68 -16.42
CA MET A 445 11.48 -19.38 -16.88
C MET A 445 10.49 -19.49 -18.06
N GLN A 446 10.44 -20.63 -18.75
CA GLN A 446 9.48 -20.91 -19.84
C GLN A 446 8.17 -21.54 -19.35
N THR A 447 8.04 -21.76 -18.04
CA THR A 447 6.90 -22.43 -17.40
C THR A 447 6.17 -21.46 -16.47
N PRO A 448 4.98 -21.80 -15.93
CA PRO A 448 4.25 -20.91 -15.02
C PRO A 448 4.98 -20.53 -13.73
N ILE A 449 6.14 -21.15 -13.42
CA ILE A 449 6.94 -20.87 -12.22
C ILE A 449 8.09 -19.90 -12.47
N TYR A 450 7.98 -19.10 -13.54
CA TYR A 450 8.99 -18.12 -13.93
C TYR A 450 9.31 -17.12 -12.81
N MET A 451 8.33 -16.75 -11.96
CA MET A 451 8.60 -15.82 -10.84
C MET A 451 9.56 -16.44 -9.82
N ASN A 452 9.29 -17.67 -9.37
CA ASN A 452 10.15 -18.39 -8.43
C ASN A 452 11.56 -18.61 -9.00
N ALA A 453 11.63 -18.97 -10.30
CA ALA A 453 12.90 -19.16 -10.98
C ALA A 453 13.69 -17.84 -11.09
N SER A 454 13.03 -16.73 -11.44
CA SER A 454 13.65 -15.40 -11.53
C SER A 454 14.23 -14.98 -10.18
N VAL A 455 13.44 -15.07 -9.10
CA VAL A 455 13.87 -14.71 -7.74
C VAL A 455 15.10 -15.51 -7.33
N LEU A 456 15.13 -16.82 -7.59
CA LEU A 456 16.29 -17.65 -7.27
C LEU A 456 17.52 -17.32 -8.14
N ILE A 457 17.34 -17.06 -9.44
CA ILE A 457 18.45 -16.64 -10.33
C ILE A 457 19.09 -15.36 -9.79
N LEU A 458 18.28 -14.37 -9.41
CA LEU A 458 18.74 -13.08 -8.90
C LEU A 458 19.45 -13.24 -7.55
N GLU A 459 18.93 -14.09 -6.66
CA GLU A 459 19.55 -14.35 -5.37
C GLU A 459 20.89 -15.08 -5.49
N ILE A 460 20.98 -16.06 -6.39
CA ILE A 460 22.24 -16.73 -6.72
C ILE A 460 23.25 -15.71 -7.26
N ALA A 461 22.82 -14.76 -8.10
CA ALA A 461 23.69 -13.71 -8.62
C ALA A 461 24.21 -12.75 -7.53
N ARG A 462 23.36 -12.35 -6.58
CA ARG A 462 23.74 -11.51 -5.42
C ARG A 462 24.72 -12.23 -4.49
N SER A 463 24.34 -13.44 -4.06
CA SER A 463 25.05 -14.18 -3.02
C SER A 463 26.40 -14.76 -3.48
N GLN A 464 26.50 -15.25 -4.71
CA GLN A 464 27.72 -15.86 -5.24
C GLN A 464 28.56 -14.90 -6.08
N SER A 465 28.19 -13.61 -6.13
CA SER A 465 28.90 -12.59 -6.93
C SER A 465 29.05 -13.02 -8.40
N ILE A 466 28.07 -13.75 -8.94
CA ILE A 466 28.15 -14.25 -10.31
C ILE A 466 28.08 -13.05 -11.24
N GLN A 467 29.20 -12.76 -11.88
CA GLN A 467 29.25 -11.73 -12.91
C GLN A 467 28.22 -12.07 -13.98
N ALA A 468 27.43 -11.06 -14.38
CA ALA A 468 26.60 -11.18 -15.57
C ALA A 468 27.50 -11.67 -16.71
N ASN A 469 27.24 -12.87 -17.21
CA ASN A 469 27.94 -13.46 -18.35
C ASN A 469 27.00 -13.40 -19.55
N ILE A 470 27.56 -13.09 -20.71
CA ILE A 470 26.82 -13.03 -21.97
C ILE A 470 25.95 -14.26 -22.22
N ASN A 471 26.41 -15.47 -21.91
CA ASN A 471 25.63 -16.69 -22.16
C ASN A 471 24.34 -16.74 -21.34
N LEU A 472 24.38 -16.26 -20.09
CA LEU A 472 23.20 -16.22 -19.20
C LEU A 472 22.19 -15.19 -19.71
N ILE A 473 22.66 -13.97 -19.98
CA ILE A 473 21.82 -12.88 -20.48
C ILE A 473 21.24 -13.22 -21.85
N ASP A 474 22.05 -13.77 -22.76
CA ASP A 474 21.58 -14.15 -24.09
C ASP A 474 20.50 -15.23 -24.03
N SER A 475 20.65 -16.21 -23.12
CA SER A 475 19.67 -17.28 -22.90
C SER A 475 18.34 -16.72 -22.39
N LEU A 476 18.35 -15.79 -21.44
CA LEU A 476 17.14 -15.12 -20.95
C LEU A 476 16.47 -14.30 -22.07
N LEU A 477 17.24 -13.50 -22.81
CA LEU A 477 16.72 -12.73 -23.95
C LEU A 477 16.16 -13.62 -25.07
N ASN A 478 16.65 -14.85 -25.23
CA ASN A 478 16.13 -15.81 -26.22
C ASN A 478 14.76 -16.40 -25.85
N ILE A 479 14.37 -16.38 -24.58
CA ILE A 479 13.03 -16.82 -24.15
C ILE A 479 11.98 -15.83 -24.67
N GLY A 480 12.28 -14.52 -24.58
CA GLY A 480 11.47 -13.47 -25.18
C GLY A 480 10.17 -13.16 -24.44
N THR A 481 9.97 -13.67 -23.22
CA THR A 481 8.88 -13.26 -22.33
C THR A 481 9.27 -12.02 -21.54
N HIS A 482 8.28 -11.23 -21.10
CA HIS A 482 8.50 -10.06 -20.26
C HIS A 482 9.38 -10.38 -19.05
N GLU A 483 9.07 -11.46 -18.34
CA GLU A 483 9.71 -11.82 -17.07
C GLU A 483 11.13 -12.34 -17.26
N SER A 484 11.42 -12.99 -18.40
CA SER A 484 12.79 -13.38 -18.74
C SER A 484 13.67 -12.18 -19.05
N ILE A 485 13.12 -11.18 -19.75
CA ILE A 485 13.84 -9.96 -20.12
C ILE A 485 14.02 -9.07 -18.89
N ASP A 486 13.01 -8.99 -18.03
CA ASP A 486 13.09 -8.25 -16.78
C ASP A 486 14.08 -8.89 -15.80
N CYS A 487 14.11 -10.22 -15.70
CA CYS A 487 15.17 -10.93 -14.97
C CYS A 487 16.58 -10.61 -15.53
N ALA A 488 16.72 -10.54 -16.86
CA ALA A 488 17.98 -10.14 -17.49
C ALA A 488 18.36 -8.68 -17.17
N ARG A 489 17.39 -7.77 -17.11
CA ARG A 489 17.59 -6.38 -16.68
C ARG A 489 18.09 -6.33 -15.24
N GLU A 490 17.40 -6.98 -14.30
CA GLU A 490 17.81 -6.95 -12.89
C GLU A 490 19.18 -7.57 -12.64
N LEU A 491 19.53 -8.64 -13.36
CA LEU A 491 20.88 -9.22 -13.30
C LEU A 491 21.96 -8.22 -13.71
N LEU A 492 21.69 -7.41 -14.74
CA LEU A 492 22.61 -6.38 -15.21
C LEU A 492 22.68 -5.18 -14.26
N GLU A 493 21.62 -4.89 -13.51
CA GLU A 493 21.62 -3.85 -12.46
C GLU A 493 22.39 -4.29 -11.20
N ILE A 494 22.26 -5.56 -10.80
CA ILE A 494 22.95 -6.12 -9.64
C ILE A 494 24.46 -6.19 -9.89
N ASN A 495 24.86 -6.72 -11.05
CA ASN A 495 26.25 -6.93 -11.42
C ASN A 495 26.55 -6.29 -12.80
N PRO A 496 26.65 -4.95 -12.88
CA PRO A 496 26.86 -4.26 -14.15
C PRO A 496 28.17 -4.70 -14.82
N ASN A 497 28.07 -5.10 -16.08
CA ASN A 497 29.21 -5.55 -16.88
C ASN A 497 29.16 -4.92 -18.29
N ASP A 498 29.99 -3.89 -18.47
CA ASP A 498 30.08 -3.11 -19.70
C ASP A 498 30.39 -3.98 -20.93
N GLU A 499 31.23 -5.00 -20.80
CA GLU A 499 31.58 -5.87 -21.94
C GLU A 499 30.38 -6.70 -22.40
N VAL A 500 29.58 -7.18 -21.47
CA VAL A 500 28.35 -7.92 -21.77
C VAL A 500 27.32 -6.99 -22.40
N LEU A 501 27.11 -5.80 -21.84
CA LEU A 501 26.19 -4.78 -22.37
C LEU A 501 26.54 -4.41 -23.82
N VAL A 502 27.82 -4.21 -24.15
CA VAL A 502 28.29 -3.96 -25.53
C VAL A 502 27.90 -5.11 -26.46
N GLN A 503 28.10 -6.35 -26.03
CA GLN A 503 27.90 -7.52 -26.88
C GLN A 503 26.41 -7.84 -27.10
N ILE A 504 25.54 -7.60 -26.11
CA ILE A 504 24.09 -7.86 -26.24
C ILE A 504 23.33 -6.70 -26.89
N SER A 505 23.87 -5.48 -26.86
CA SER A 505 23.22 -4.27 -27.41
C SER A 505 22.69 -4.45 -28.84
N PRO A 506 23.43 -5.03 -29.81
CA PRO A 506 22.92 -5.23 -31.17
C PRO A 506 21.66 -6.12 -31.22
N LYS A 507 21.59 -7.14 -30.36
CA LYS A 507 20.45 -8.04 -30.27
C LYS A 507 19.22 -7.31 -29.72
N ILE A 508 19.40 -6.56 -28.64
CA ILE A 508 18.32 -5.77 -28.01
C ILE A 508 17.79 -4.72 -28.98
N ILE A 509 18.68 -3.98 -29.67
CA ILE A 509 18.29 -3.01 -30.70
C ILE A 509 17.46 -3.69 -31.81
N ASN A 510 17.87 -4.87 -32.27
CA ASN A 510 17.11 -5.61 -33.26
C ASN A 510 15.72 -6.02 -32.73
N MET A 511 15.61 -6.48 -31.48
CA MET A 511 14.32 -6.79 -30.84
C MET A 511 13.41 -5.56 -30.79
N ILE A 512 13.94 -4.41 -30.36
CA ILE A 512 13.21 -3.14 -30.33
C ILE A 512 12.74 -2.74 -31.74
N GLN A 513 13.62 -2.83 -32.75
CA GLN A 513 13.27 -2.50 -34.13
C GLN A 513 12.18 -3.42 -34.69
N VAL A 514 12.21 -4.71 -34.37
CA VAL A 514 11.16 -5.67 -34.75
C VAL A 514 9.81 -5.26 -34.14
N ILE A 515 9.78 -4.93 -32.85
CA ILE A 515 8.57 -4.46 -32.15
C ILE A 515 8.01 -3.20 -32.82
N ILE A 516 8.87 -2.19 -33.01
CA ILE A 516 8.53 -0.93 -33.67
C ILE A 516 7.97 -1.15 -35.09
N ASN A 517 8.53 -2.08 -35.85
CA ASN A 517 8.12 -2.32 -37.24
C ASN A 517 6.85 -3.16 -37.34
N ASN A 518 6.62 -4.09 -36.40
CA ASN A 518 5.44 -4.97 -36.41
C ASN A 518 4.13 -4.24 -36.11
N GLU A 519 4.15 -3.18 -35.29
CA GLU A 519 2.95 -2.39 -35.02
C GLU A 519 2.39 -1.68 -36.26
N THR A 520 3.25 -1.33 -37.23
CA THR A 520 2.78 -0.73 -38.48
C THR A 520 1.93 -1.69 -39.33
N VAL A 521 1.87 -2.98 -38.96
CA VAL A 521 1.21 -4.05 -39.71
C VAL A 521 0.01 -4.68 -38.96
N SER A 522 -0.04 -4.63 -37.62
CA SER A 522 -1.11 -5.27 -36.83
C SER A 522 -1.83 -4.32 -35.86
N ASN A 523 -3.01 -3.83 -36.25
CA ASN A 523 -3.90 -2.99 -35.43
C ASN A 523 -4.66 -3.74 -34.31
N SER A 524 -4.14 -4.85 -33.77
CA SER A 524 -4.82 -5.54 -32.66
C SER A 524 -4.36 -5.00 -31.31
N PHE A 525 -5.30 -4.46 -30.53
CA PHE A 525 -5.08 -3.91 -29.17
C PHE A 525 -4.29 -4.83 -28.22
N ASN A 526 -4.44 -6.16 -28.36
CA ASN A 526 -3.68 -7.11 -27.54
C ASN A 526 -2.18 -7.17 -27.89
N ASN A 527 -1.83 -6.94 -29.17
CA ASN A 527 -0.42 -6.91 -29.59
C ASN A 527 0.27 -5.62 -29.13
N SER A 528 -0.43 -4.48 -29.11
CA SER A 528 0.16 -3.21 -28.65
C SER A 528 0.47 -3.23 -27.15
N ILE A 529 -0.41 -3.84 -26.33
CA ILE A 529 -0.17 -4.02 -24.89
C ILE A 529 1.02 -4.95 -24.64
N HIS A 530 1.05 -6.11 -25.30
CA HIS A 530 2.14 -7.07 -25.13
C HIS A 530 3.49 -6.49 -25.57
N ASN A 531 3.51 -5.77 -26.70
CA ASN A 531 4.69 -5.06 -27.18
C ASN A 531 5.17 -3.99 -26.20
N HIS A 532 4.25 -3.24 -25.59
CA HIS A 532 4.59 -2.23 -24.60
C HIS A 532 5.28 -2.84 -23.36
N PHE A 533 4.75 -3.96 -22.83
CA PHE A 533 5.36 -4.63 -21.68
C PHE A 533 6.77 -5.11 -21.97
N ILE A 534 7.01 -5.75 -23.13
CA ILE A 534 8.35 -6.23 -23.50
C ILE A 534 9.32 -5.06 -23.76
N LEU A 535 8.81 -3.95 -24.30
CA LEU A 535 9.64 -2.80 -24.67
C LEU A 535 10.28 -2.12 -23.46
N ASN A 536 9.59 -2.06 -22.32
CA ASN A 536 10.08 -1.42 -21.10
C ASN A 536 11.44 -1.96 -20.61
N PRO A 537 11.57 -3.25 -20.25
CA PRO A 537 12.83 -3.78 -19.74
C PRO A 537 13.93 -3.75 -20.82
N LEU A 538 13.59 -3.90 -22.11
CA LEU A 538 14.58 -3.75 -23.20
C LEU A 538 15.16 -2.33 -23.25
N LEU A 539 14.31 -1.31 -23.14
CA LEU A 539 14.75 0.08 -23.13
C LEU A 539 15.54 0.41 -21.86
N MET A 540 15.18 -0.15 -20.70
CA MET A 540 15.95 0.01 -19.47
C MET A 540 17.35 -0.60 -19.59
N ILE A 541 17.49 -1.79 -20.19
CA ILE A 541 18.82 -2.39 -20.46
C ILE A 541 19.67 -1.49 -21.37
N ILE A 542 19.06 -0.91 -22.41
CA ILE A 542 19.77 0.04 -23.28
C ILE A 542 20.16 1.30 -22.49
N GLY A 543 19.28 1.83 -21.64
CA GLY A 543 19.58 2.97 -20.76
C GLY A 543 20.80 2.72 -19.89
N LEU A 544 20.85 1.55 -19.23
CA LEU A 544 22.00 1.11 -18.45
C LEU A 544 23.28 1.01 -19.30
N ALA A 545 23.19 0.46 -20.51
CA ALA A 545 24.32 0.36 -21.43
C ALA A 545 24.86 1.74 -21.84
N ILE A 546 23.97 2.71 -22.04
CA ILE A 546 24.33 4.09 -22.38
C ILE A 546 25.00 4.76 -21.18
N ASP A 547 24.40 4.66 -19.98
CA ASP A 547 24.89 5.29 -18.76
C ASP A 547 26.29 4.78 -18.34
N LEU A 548 26.54 3.48 -18.46
CA LEU A 548 27.82 2.88 -18.09
C LEU A 548 28.89 3.08 -19.18
N LYS A 549 28.50 3.05 -20.46
CA LYS A 549 29.46 3.12 -21.58
C LYS A 549 28.97 4.00 -22.74
N ASN A 550 29.13 5.31 -22.54
CA ASN A 550 28.83 6.35 -23.52
C ASN A 550 29.37 6.09 -24.94
N GLU A 551 30.50 5.38 -25.09
CA GLU A 551 31.10 5.09 -26.40
C GLU A 551 30.18 4.31 -27.35
N ILE A 552 29.36 3.39 -26.83
CA ILE A 552 28.38 2.61 -27.62
C ILE A 552 27.37 3.56 -28.27
N PHE A 553 26.89 4.52 -27.48
CA PHE A 553 25.97 5.54 -27.93
C PHE A 553 26.61 6.46 -28.96
N VAL A 554 27.80 6.99 -28.69
CA VAL A 554 28.48 7.96 -29.58
C VAL A 554 28.67 7.39 -30.99
N GLN A 555 28.95 6.09 -31.12
CA GLN A 555 29.13 5.44 -32.43
C GLN A 555 27.83 5.34 -33.26
N ASN A 556 26.66 5.30 -32.62
CA ASN A 556 25.35 5.08 -33.26
C ASN A 556 24.29 6.10 -32.83
N GLN A 557 24.71 7.29 -32.41
CA GLN A 557 23.87 8.28 -31.72
C GLN A 557 22.56 8.58 -32.46
N GLN A 558 22.63 8.86 -33.77
CA GLN A 558 21.43 9.19 -34.56
C GLN A 558 20.43 8.03 -34.61
N ASN A 559 20.90 6.79 -34.68
CA ASN A 559 20.02 5.62 -34.72
C ASN A 559 19.32 5.42 -33.37
N PHE A 560 20.03 5.60 -32.25
CA PHE A 560 19.43 5.53 -30.91
C PHE A 560 18.38 6.62 -30.70
N ILE A 561 18.69 7.88 -31.05
CA ILE A 561 17.74 8.99 -30.92
C ILE A 561 16.47 8.72 -31.74
N LEU A 562 16.61 8.33 -33.01
CA LEU A 562 15.45 8.02 -33.87
C LEU A 562 14.63 6.85 -33.35
N MET A 563 15.28 5.82 -32.80
CA MET A 563 14.61 4.68 -32.19
C MET A 563 13.80 5.10 -30.96
N PHE A 564 14.39 5.87 -30.05
CA PHE A 564 13.70 6.31 -28.83
C PHE A 564 12.57 7.30 -29.14
N ILE A 565 12.76 8.22 -30.09
CA ILE A 565 11.68 9.11 -30.59
C ILE A 565 10.51 8.26 -31.08
N LYS A 566 10.78 7.25 -31.92
CA LYS A 566 9.72 6.39 -32.45
C LYS A 566 9.04 5.57 -31.34
N CYS A 567 9.79 5.04 -30.37
CA CYS A 567 9.21 4.37 -29.20
C CYS A 567 8.31 5.32 -28.40
N TYR A 568 8.77 6.53 -28.12
CA TYR A 568 8.02 7.52 -27.36
C TYR A 568 6.75 7.97 -28.12
N GLU A 569 6.86 8.36 -29.39
CA GLU A 569 5.72 8.82 -30.20
C GLU A 569 4.68 7.72 -30.45
N THR A 570 5.10 6.46 -30.53
CA THR A 570 4.19 5.35 -30.83
C THR A 570 3.53 4.80 -29.56
N TYR A 571 4.30 4.65 -28.47
CA TYR A 571 3.84 3.94 -27.26
C TYR A 571 3.66 4.83 -26.03
N TYR A 572 4.00 6.13 -26.10
CA TYR A 572 4.07 7.02 -24.94
C TYR A 572 4.88 6.40 -23.79
N ASN A 573 6.04 5.86 -24.15
CA ASN A 573 6.84 4.99 -23.28
C ASN A 573 7.78 5.80 -22.36
N SER A 574 7.67 5.56 -21.04
CA SER A 574 8.43 6.25 -20.00
C SER A 574 9.95 5.99 -20.06
N PRO A 575 10.44 4.73 -20.18
CA PRO A 575 11.86 4.46 -20.46
C PRO A 575 12.40 5.15 -21.71
N ALA A 576 11.62 5.25 -22.79
CA ALA A 576 12.07 5.93 -24.01
C ALA A 576 12.32 7.43 -23.77
N LEU A 577 11.43 8.11 -23.04
CA LEU A 577 11.60 9.51 -22.67
C LEU A 577 12.86 9.71 -21.81
N ARG A 578 13.07 8.85 -20.80
CA ARG A 578 14.27 8.89 -19.95
C ARG A 578 15.55 8.65 -20.76
N ASN A 579 15.55 7.68 -21.67
CA ASN A 579 16.69 7.42 -22.54
C ASN A 579 16.99 8.58 -23.51
N LEU A 580 15.98 9.33 -23.95
CA LEU A 580 16.20 10.59 -24.69
C LEU A 580 16.87 11.64 -23.81
N SER A 581 16.48 11.76 -22.54
CA SER A 581 17.11 12.67 -21.57
C SER A 581 18.58 12.31 -21.31
N ILE A 582 18.87 11.02 -21.09
CA ILE A 582 20.24 10.51 -20.96
C ILE A 582 21.05 10.79 -22.23
N SER A 583 20.46 10.52 -23.41
CA SER A 583 21.06 10.78 -24.72
C SER A 583 21.39 12.26 -24.90
N LEU A 584 20.51 13.16 -24.44
CA LEU A 584 20.74 14.60 -24.47
C LEU A 584 21.86 15.02 -23.52
N ARG A 585 21.90 14.47 -22.30
CA ARG A 585 22.96 14.73 -21.32
C ARG A 585 24.35 14.41 -21.89
N ILE A 586 24.47 13.30 -22.62
CA ILE A 586 25.74 12.83 -23.21
C ILE A 586 26.10 13.63 -24.46
N SER A 587 25.14 13.85 -25.36
CA SER A 587 25.41 14.49 -26.66
C SER A 587 25.49 16.00 -26.61
N GLN A 588 24.78 16.63 -25.66
CA GLN A 588 24.52 18.07 -25.61
C GLN A 588 23.98 18.63 -26.93
N ASP A 589 23.24 17.81 -27.70
CA ASP A 589 22.72 18.19 -29.02
C ASP A 589 21.58 19.24 -28.89
N PRO A 590 21.78 20.48 -29.39
CA PRO A 590 20.76 21.53 -29.32
C PRO A 590 19.46 21.18 -30.06
N GLN A 591 19.52 20.35 -31.11
CA GLN A 591 18.32 19.94 -31.85
C GLN A 591 17.48 19.00 -31.00
N LEU A 592 18.11 18.00 -30.37
CA LEU A 592 17.44 17.09 -29.44
C LEU A 592 16.88 17.85 -28.24
N MET A 593 17.61 18.84 -27.72
CA MET A 593 17.13 19.70 -26.63
C MET A 593 15.84 20.43 -27.01
N SER A 594 15.80 21.00 -28.22
CA SER A 594 14.63 21.73 -28.73
C SER A 594 13.41 20.84 -28.96
N TYR A 595 13.61 19.54 -29.20
CA TYR A 595 12.54 18.55 -29.31
C TYR A 595 12.08 18.06 -27.92
N LEU A 596 13.02 17.66 -27.07
CA LEU A 596 12.72 16.93 -25.83
C LEU A 596 12.10 17.83 -24.75
N ILE A 597 12.54 19.08 -24.61
CA ILE A 597 12.03 19.98 -23.57
C ILE A 597 10.51 20.20 -23.69
N PRO A 598 9.96 20.54 -24.87
CA PRO A 598 8.51 20.60 -25.07
C PRO A 598 7.79 19.30 -24.70
N GLN A 599 8.36 18.14 -25.04
CA GLN A 599 7.75 16.84 -24.76
C GLN A 599 7.68 16.53 -23.25
N ILE A 600 8.74 16.85 -22.51
CA ILE A 600 8.76 16.71 -21.04
C ILE A 600 7.72 17.63 -20.39
N ILE A 601 7.58 18.86 -20.88
CA ILE A 601 6.57 19.81 -20.38
C ILE A 601 5.16 19.31 -20.69
N GLU A 602 4.91 18.84 -21.91
CA GLU A 602 3.61 18.30 -22.32
C GLU A 602 3.22 17.06 -21.50
N CYS A 603 4.17 16.17 -21.22
CA CYS A 603 3.94 15.01 -20.35
C CYS A 603 3.54 15.40 -18.92
N MET A 604 4.11 16.47 -18.37
CA MET A 604 3.73 16.99 -17.05
C MET A 604 2.31 17.58 -17.02
N ASP A 605 1.80 18.07 -18.16
CA ASP A 605 0.43 18.55 -18.27
C ASP A 605 -0.59 17.40 -18.45
N CYS A 606 -0.13 16.20 -18.83
CA CYS A 606 -0.96 15.01 -19.01
C CYS A 606 -1.30 14.35 -17.66
N GLN A 607 -2.33 14.85 -16.97
CA GLN A 607 -2.75 14.37 -15.63
C GLN A 607 -3.14 12.88 -15.54
N GLN A 608 -3.28 12.18 -16.66
CA GLN A 608 -3.79 10.80 -16.70
C GLN A 608 -2.68 9.74 -16.70
N ASN A 609 -1.44 10.06 -17.09
CA ASN A 609 -0.36 9.08 -17.16
C ASN A 609 0.75 9.37 -16.12
N GLN A 610 0.64 8.73 -14.96
CA GLN A 610 1.58 8.92 -13.85
C GLN A 610 3.01 8.50 -14.20
N GLU A 611 3.21 7.41 -14.96
CA GLU A 611 4.54 6.92 -15.31
C GLU A 611 5.31 7.93 -16.15
N LEU A 612 4.65 8.60 -17.10
CA LEU A 612 5.27 9.67 -17.90
C LEU A 612 5.55 10.91 -17.07
N ILE A 613 4.65 11.26 -16.14
CA ILE A 613 4.90 12.35 -15.19
C ILE A 613 6.16 12.04 -14.36
N PHE A 614 6.26 10.82 -13.80
CA PHE A 614 7.44 10.40 -13.04
C PHE A 614 8.70 10.40 -13.90
N ALA A 615 8.67 9.85 -15.11
CA ALA A 615 9.82 9.87 -16.02
C ALA A 615 10.25 11.29 -16.43
N SER A 616 9.29 12.20 -16.59
CA SER A 616 9.53 13.62 -16.87
C SER A 616 10.21 14.32 -15.68
N LEU A 617 9.72 14.07 -14.47
CA LEU A 617 10.31 14.62 -13.24
C LEU A 617 11.70 14.01 -12.99
N ASP A 618 11.88 12.70 -13.16
CA ASP A 618 13.17 12.02 -13.03
C ASP A 618 14.18 12.53 -14.07
N SER A 619 13.74 12.78 -15.31
CA SER A 619 14.58 13.41 -16.33
C SER A 619 15.11 14.78 -15.85
N ILE A 620 14.27 15.58 -15.19
CA ILE A 620 14.68 16.88 -14.62
C ILE A 620 15.63 16.67 -13.44
N ILE A 621 15.33 15.72 -12.55
CA ILE A 621 16.09 15.47 -11.32
C ILE A 621 17.50 14.96 -11.63
N PHE A 622 17.63 13.98 -12.52
CA PHE A 622 18.86 13.20 -12.71
C PHE A 622 19.60 13.49 -14.02
N ASP A 623 18.89 13.83 -15.11
CA ASP A 623 19.50 13.84 -16.45
C ASP A 623 19.76 15.24 -16.99
N LEU A 624 18.79 16.14 -16.86
CA LEU A 624 18.87 17.51 -17.39
C LEU A 624 19.58 18.48 -16.45
N CYS A 625 19.76 18.11 -15.18
CA CYS A 625 20.32 18.99 -14.16
C CYS A 625 21.79 19.40 -14.40
N LEU A 626 22.49 18.75 -15.33
CA LEU A 626 23.87 19.04 -15.72
C LEU A 626 24.01 19.89 -17.00
N LEU A 627 22.90 20.26 -17.65
CA LEU A 627 22.89 21.01 -18.92
C LEU A 627 22.74 22.52 -18.70
N ASP A 628 22.97 23.35 -19.72
CA ASP A 628 22.60 24.77 -19.61
C ASP A 628 21.09 24.94 -19.86
N LEU A 629 20.30 24.86 -18.78
CA LEU A 629 18.86 25.06 -18.84
C LEU A 629 18.43 26.53 -18.80
N SER A 630 19.35 27.50 -18.80
CA SER A 630 19.01 28.93 -18.67
C SER A 630 17.88 29.42 -19.61
N PRO A 631 17.83 29.00 -20.90
CA PRO A 631 16.77 29.46 -21.82
C PRO A 631 15.36 28.94 -21.48
N THR A 632 15.25 27.78 -20.83
CA THR A 632 13.99 27.05 -20.61
C THR A 632 13.68 26.84 -19.12
N PHE A 633 14.56 27.27 -18.22
CA PHE A 633 14.45 27.10 -16.77
C PHE A 633 13.10 27.58 -16.22
N HIS A 634 12.65 28.75 -16.68
CA HIS A 634 11.38 29.34 -16.26
C HIS A 634 10.16 28.50 -16.68
N GLU A 635 10.24 27.80 -17.81
CA GLU A 635 9.17 26.93 -18.30
C GLU A 635 9.08 25.66 -17.44
N PHE A 636 10.22 25.05 -17.10
CA PHE A 636 10.26 23.90 -16.18
C PHE A 636 9.68 24.24 -14.81
N VAL A 637 10.16 25.33 -14.18
CA VAL A 637 9.65 25.73 -12.86
C VAL A 637 8.14 26.03 -12.92
N ARG A 638 7.67 26.66 -13.99
CA ARG A 638 6.24 26.91 -14.18
C ARG A 638 5.44 25.62 -14.32
N ALA A 639 5.90 24.67 -15.15
CA ALA A 639 5.22 23.40 -15.38
C ALA A 639 5.16 22.58 -14.08
N ILE A 640 6.28 22.43 -13.37
CA ILE A 640 6.34 21.72 -12.09
C ILE A 640 5.41 22.34 -11.04
N LEU A 641 5.40 23.68 -10.90
CA LEU A 641 4.52 24.35 -9.95
C LEU A 641 3.03 24.26 -10.33
N THR A 642 2.73 24.16 -11.62
CA THR A 642 1.36 23.98 -12.12
C THR A 642 0.88 22.55 -11.83
N LEU A 643 1.72 21.56 -12.14
CA LEU A 643 1.47 20.16 -11.81
C LEU A 643 1.32 19.95 -10.29
N GLN A 644 2.18 20.58 -9.48
CA GLN A 644 2.10 20.50 -8.01
C GLN A 644 0.76 21.04 -7.49
N ALA A 645 0.28 22.16 -8.04
CA ALA A 645 -0.97 22.78 -7.61
C ALA A 645 -2.20 21.95 -8.03
N ASN A 646 -2.17 21.35 -9.22
CA ASN A 646 -3.33 20.73 -9.84
C ASN A 646 -3.44 19.21 -9.61
N SER A 647 -2.34 18.53 -9.28
CA SER A 647 -2.35 17.08 -9.09
C SER A 647 -3.24 16.67 -7.90
N SER A 648 -4.01 15.60 -8.07
CA SER A 648 -4.72 14.92 -6.98
C SER A 648 -3.83 13.90 -6.25
N PHE A 649 -2.74 13.46 -6.87
CA PHE A 649 -1.87 12.40 -6.35
C PHE A 649 -0.75 12.96 -5.49
N LEU A 650 -0.69 12.53 -4.22
CA LEU A 650 0.28 13.03 -3.25
C LEU A 650 1.73 12.70 -3.65
N MET A 651 1.99 11.49 -4.15
CA MET A 651 3.33 11.09 -4.59
C MET A 651 3.86 11.98 -5.74
N VAL A 652 2.99 12.36 -6.69
CA VAL A 652 3.35 13.32 -7.74
C VAL A 652 3.69 14.69 -7.14
N LYS A 653 2.93 15.16 -6.14
CA LYS A 653 3.26 16.42 -5.45
C LYS A 653 4.62 16.36 -4.76
N ILE A 654 4.92 15.25 -4.08
CA ILE A 654 6.23 15.04 -3.43
C ILE A 654 7.34 15.02 -4.47
N LYS A 655 7.14 14.32 -5.59
CA LYS A 655 8.10 14.26 -6.70
C LYS A 655 8.33 15.63 -7.36
N CYS A 656 7.30 16.47 -7.48
CA CYS A 656 7.45 17.86 -7.92
C CYS A 656 8.34 18.66 -6.96
N LEU A 657 8.18 18.46 -5.64
CA LEU A 657 9.05 19.10 -4.65
C LEU A 657 10.49 18.58 -4.76
N GLU A 658 10.70 17.29 -5.03
CA GLU A 658 12.04 16.73 -5.29
C GLU A 658 12.69 17.36 -6.54
N ALA A 659 11.94 17.51 -7.63
CA ALA A 659 12.40 18.19 -8.85
C ALA A 659 12.77 19.66 -8.58
N ILE A 660 11.98 20.36 -7.75
CA ILE A 660 12.29 21.71 -7.28
C ILE A 660 13.62 21.73 -6.52
N ASN A 661 13.84 20.80 -5.58
CA ASN A 661 15.11 20.70 -4.84
C ASN A 661 16.29 20.50 -5.79
N SER A 662 16.15 19.63 -6.79
CA SER A 662 17.21 19.40 -7.79
C SER A 662 17.50 20.68 -8.59
N LEU A 663 16.48 21.38 -9.07
CA LEU A 663 16.66 22.65 -9.79
C LEU A 663 17.28 23.74 -8.89
N HIS A 664 16.86 23.83 -7.63
CA HIS A 664 17.38 24.81 -6.69
C HIS A 664 18.85 24.55 -6.36
N ARG A 665 19.23 23.28 -6.13
CA ARG A 665 20.61 22.87 -5.90
C ARG A 665 21.52 23.18 -7.08
N ASN A 666 21.08 22.92 -8.30
CA ASN A 666 21.91 23.05 -9.50
C ASN A 666 21.90 24.48 -10.10
N TYR A 667 20.82 25.24 -9.92
CA TYR A 667 20.67 26.60 -10.47
C TYR A 667 20.20 27.62 -9.42
N PRO A 668 20.96 27.81 -8.32
CA PRO A 668 20.52 28.66 -7.20
C PRO A 668 20.24 30.12 -7.61
N GLN A 669 21.00 30.66 -8.58
CA GLN A 669 20.79 32.02 -9.08
C GLN A 669 19.49 32.17 -9.88
N LEU A 670 19.17 31.18 -10.72
CA LEU A 670 17.93 31.20 -11.52
C LEU A 670 16.70 30.92 -10.66
N MET A 671 16.86 30.23 -9.53
CA MET A 671 15.79 29.90 -8.60
C MET A 671 15.39 31.06 -7.67
N GLN A 672 16.29 32.04 -7.47
CA GLN A 672 16.08 33.18 -6.57
C GLN A 672 14.73 33.93 -6.76
N PRO A 673 14.22 34.17 -8.00
CA PRO A 673 12.92 34.83 -8.20
C PRO A 673 11.72 34.02 -7.69
N TYR A 674 11.87 32.71 -7.46
CA TYR A 674 10.80 31.81 -7.05
C TYR A 674 10.79 31.53 -5.55
N THR A 675 11.87 31.86 -4.84
CA THR A 675 12.10 31.46 -3.44
C THR A 675 10.95 31.84 -2.50
N THR A 676 10.33 33.01 -2.63
CA THR A 676 9.17 33.41 -1.80
C THR A 676 7.98 32.47 -1.99
N ARG A 677 7.71 32.05 -3.22
CA ARG A 677 6.62 31.09 -3.52
C ARG A 677 6.98 29.70 -2.99
N LEU A 678 8.25 29.29 -3.11
CA LEU A 678 8.73 28.01 -2.60
C LEU A 678 8.64 27.95 -1.07
N LEU A 679 9.02 28.99 -0.35
CA LEU A 679 8.87 29.05 1.12
C LEU A 679 7.42 28.79 1.55
N THR A 680 6.45 29.40 0.86
CA THR A 680 5.02 29.17 1.15
C THR A 680 4.62 27.71 0.88
N LEU A 681 5.09 27.16 -0.24
CA LEU A 681 4.81 25.80 -0.65
C LEU A 681 5.39 24.76 0.32
N PHE A 682 6.66 24.88 0.68
CA PHE A 682 7.33 23.99 1.62
C PHE A 682 6.77 24.11 3.04
N ASN A 683 6.42 25.32 3.48
CA ASN A 683 5.73 25.49 4.77
C ASN A 683 4.37 24.77 4.78
N SER A 684 3.60 24.83 3.67
CA SER A 684 2.36 24.06 3.52
C SER A 684 2.62 22.55 3.55
N ALA A 685 3.70 22.07 2.93
CA ALA A 685 4.07 20.66 2.90
C ALA A 685 4.44 20.13 4.30
N VAL A 686 5.25 20.88 5.07
CA VAL A 686 5.60 20.53 6.45
C VAL A 686 4.36 20.47 7.36
N VAL A 687 3.45 21.43 7.24
CA VAL A 687 2.19 21.42 8.01
C VAL A 687 1.30 20.23 7.64
N SER A 688 1.35 19.80 6.38
CA SER A 688 0.56 18.66 5.89
C SER A 688 1.15 17.32 6.29
N PHE A 689 2.43 17.24 6.68
CA PHE A 689 3.10 16.01 7.11
C PHE A 689 2.30 15.27 8.18
N LYS A 690 1.81 15.99 9.20
CA LYS A 690 1.01 15.41 10.31
C LYS A 690 -0.42 15.01 9.93
N LYS A 691 -0.86 15.33 8.71
CA LYS A 691 -2.22 15.07 8.21
C LYS A 691 -2.26 13.90 7.23
N ILE A 692 -1.12 13.31 6.92
CA ILE A 692 -1.05 12.10 6.10
C ILE A 692 -1.46 10.96 7.03
N GLU A 693 -2.76 10.61 7.02
CA GLU A 693 -3.32 9.49 7.79
C GLU A 693 -2.86 8.14 7.21
N ASP A 694 -3.06 7.06 7.97
CA ASP A 694 -2.62 5.69 7.73
C ASP A 694 -3.14 5.08 6.41
N TYR A 695 -2.56 5.51 5.29
CA TYR A 695 -2.59 4.75 4.04
C TYR A 695 -1.68 3.50 4.16
N GLU A 696 -1.97 2.44 3.40
CA GLU A 696 -1.10 1.24 3.33
C GLU A 696 0.36 1.60 2.97
N ASP A 697 0.58 2.67 2.19
CA ASP A 697 1.90 3.20 1.81
C ASP A 697 2.35 4.43 2.64
N SER A 698 1.71 4.70 3.78
CA SER A 698 1.97 5.92 4.56
C SER A 698 3.45 6.06 4.91
N TYR A 699 4.15 4.96 5.23
CA TYR A 699 5.57 5.00 5.57
C TYR A 699 6.44 5.55 4.42
N GLU A 700 6.26 5.05 3.20
CA GLU A 700 7.04 5.50 2.04
C GLU A 700 6.75 6.97 1.70
N ILE A 701 5.48 7.37 1.77
CA ILE A 701 5.06 8.75 1.52
C ILE A 701 5.70 9.70 2.55
N HIS A 702 5.65 9.36 3.84
CA HIS A 702 6.28 10.13 4.89
C HIS A 702 7.80 10.19 4.72
N TYR A 703 8.43 9.05 4.37
CA TYR A 703 9.87 8.97 4.09
C TYR A 703 10.28 9.93 2.98
N ASN A 704 9.62 9.84 1.83
CA ASN A 704 9.95 10.66 0.66
C ASN A 704 9.69 12.15 0.90
N LEU A 705 8.56 12.49 1.53
CA LEU A 705 8.27 13.88 1.89
C LEU A 705 9.31 14.43 2.87
N LEU A 706 9.69 13.66 3.89
CA LEU A 706 10.67 14.09 4.88
C LEU A 706 12.04 14.34 4.26
N SER A 707 12.50 13.43 3.39
CA SER A 707 13.76 13.60 2.63
C SER A 707 13.78 14.92 1.85
N VAL A 708 12.68 15.22 1.16
CA VAL A 708 12.52 16.44 0.36
C VAL A 708 12.48 17.69 1.24
N LEU A 709 11.77 17.65 2.37
CA LEU A 709 11.66 18.76 3.32
C LEU A 709 13.01 19.10 3.97
N LEU A 710 13.77 18.09 4.41
CA LEU A 710 15.10 18.29 5.01
C LEU A 710 16.09 18.87 4.00
N LYS A 711 16.13 18.34 2.77
CA LYS A 711 17.01 18.82 1.70
C LYS A 711 16.73 20.27 1.31
N GLU A 712 15.46 20.66 1.14
CA GLU A 712 15.13 22.05 0.77
C GLU A 712 15.37 23.03 1.92
N SER A 713 15.09 22.59 3.17
CA SER A 713 15.39 23.39 4.36
C SER A 713 16.88 23.78 4.40
N LEU A 714 17.76 22.86 4.04
CA LEU A 714 19.20 23.11 3.94
C LEU A 714 19.51 24.15 2.85
N LEU A 715 18.90 24.02 1.66
CA LEU A 715 19.09 24.94 0.54
C LEU A 715 18.62 26.36 0.87
N PHE A 716 17.48 26.54 1.55
CA PHE A 716 17.02 27.87 1.99
C PHE A 716 18.01 28.56 2.95
N LEU A 717 18.70 27.80 3.81
CA LEU A 717 19.69 28.34 4.74
C LEU A 717 21.03 28.68 4.08
N GLN A 718 21.27 28.21 2.85
CA GLN A 718 22.48 28.53 2.07
C GLN A 718 22.31 29.78 1.20
N ILE A 719 21.10 30.33 1.07
CA ILE A 719 20.82 31.54 0.29
C ILE A 719 21.36 32.78 1.01
N MET A 720 21.97 33.72 0.28
CA MET A 720 22.57 34.94 0.86
C MET A 720 21.55 35.99 1.36
N ASP A 721 20.26 35.78 1.12
CA ASP A 721 19.17 36.68 1.50
C ASP A 721 18.69 36.40 2.93
N LYS A 722 18.84 37.40 3.81
CA LYS A 722 18.50 37.29 5.24
C LYS A 722 17.01 37.05 5.49
N GLU A 723 16.12 37.59 4.66
CA GLU A 723 14.68 37.42 4.86
C GLU A 723 14.26 35.99 4.54
N VAL A 724 14.84 35.42 3.47
CA VAL A 724 14.67 34.02 3.10
C VAL A 724 15.22 33.09 4.17
N ILE A 725 16.44 33.33 4.67
CA ILE A 725 17.03 32.51 5.74
C ILE A 725 16.13 32.54 6.99
N LEU A 726 15.53 33.69 7.34
CA LEU A 726 14.66 33.81 8.50
C LEU A 726 13.38 32.97 8.37
N GLN A 727 12.76 32.96 7.18
CA GLN A 727 11.57 32.14 6.92
C GLN A 727 11.94 30.65 6.79
N GLY A 728 13.05 30.34 6.11
CA GLY A 728 13.60 28.99 5.97
C GLY A 728 13.94 28.33 7.31
N LYS A 729 14.38 29.12 8.31
CA LYS A 729 14.60 28.66 9.69
C LYS A 729 13.36 27.98 10.30
N SER A 730 12.16 28.55 10.09
CA SER A 730 10.92 27.98 10.65
C SER A 730 10.61 26.62 10.03
N ILE A 731 10.76 26.52 8.70
CA ILE A 731 10.57 25.28 7.96
C ILE A 731 11.58 24.23 8.44
N ALA A 732 12.86 24.61 8.59
CA ALA A 732 13.92 23.73 9.06
C ALA A 732 13.64 23.14 10.45
N PHE A 733 13.23 23.95 11.43
CA PHE A 733 12.89 23.45 12.76
C PHE A 733 11.70 22.49 12.73
N GLN A 734 10.67 22.80 11.94
CA GLN A 734 9.50 21.93 11.83
C GLN A 734 9.82 20.62 11.10
N SER A 735 10.67 20.65 10.06
CA SER A 735 11.16 19.45 9.38
C SER A 735 11.95 18.54 10.32
N ILE A 736 12.81 19.10 11.19
CA ILE A 736 13.52 18.33 12.23
C ILE A 736 12.52 17.70 13.20
N GLN A 737 11.50 18.45 13.65
CA GLN A 737 10.46 17.89 14.53
C GLN A 737 9.69 16.75 13.86
N CYS A 738 9.37 16.86 12.57
CA CYS A 738 8.73 15.79 11.82
C CYS A 738 9.61 14.54 11.77
N ALA A 739 10.92 14.72 11.55
CA ALA A 739 11.88 13.61 11.54
C ALA A 739 11.98 12.89 12.90
N LEU A 740 12.00 13.64 14.00
CA LEU A 740 12.07 13.08 15.36
C LEU A 740 10.83 12.27 15.75
N ILE A 741 9.66 12.65 15.23
CA ILE A 741 8.40 11.92 15.45
C ILE A 741 8.37 10.64 14.61
N PHE A 742 8.87 10.69 13.37
CA PHE A 742 8.65 9.64 12.37
C PHE A 742 9.79 8.61 12.28
N CYS A 743 11.05 8.99 12.48
CA CYS A 743 12.20 8.14 12.15
C CYS A 743 13.40 8.34 13.10
N GLN A 744 13.30 7.87 14.34
CA GLN A 744 14.43 7.93 15.29
C GLN A 744 15.59 6.97 14.93
N THR A 745 15.34 5.97 14.08
CA THR A 745 16.28 4.87 13.79
C THR A 745 16.94 4.92 12.41
N ASN A 746 16.64 5.93 11.57
CA ASN A 746 17.19 6.00 10.21
C ASN A 746 18.46 6.85 10.14
N ASP A 747 19.60 6.22 9.84
CA ASP A 747 20.91 6.87 9.76
C ASP A 747 20.97 8.01 8.72
N GLU A 748 20.32 7.87 7.56
CA GLU A 748 20.34 8.89 6.50
C GLU A 748 19.68 10.19 6.97
N PHE A 749 18.50 10.09 7.61
CA PHE A 749 17.83 11.26 8.16
C PHE A 749 18.58 11.87 9.32
N ASN A 750 19.18 11.06 10.19
CA ASN A 750 19.99 11.55 11.30
C ASN A 750 21.15 12.41 10.80
N LEU A 751 21.85 11.99 9.74
CA LEU A 751 22.90 12.79 9.09
C LEU A 751 22.36 14.10 8.51
N MET A 752 21.21 14.08 7.81
CA MET A 752 20.59 15.30 7.28
C MET A 752 20.16 16.28 8.38
N ILE A 753 19.66 15.78 9.52
CA ILE A 753 19.32 16.61 10.69
C ILE A 753 20.59 17.27 11.22
N PHE A 754 21.70 16.56 11.32
CA PHE A 754 22.96 17.12 11.82
C PHE A 754 23.51 18.21 10.89
N ASP A 755 23.46 18.01 9.57
CA ASP A 755 23.87 19.03 8.60
C ASP A 755 22.99 20.28 8.70
N LEU A 756 21.68 20.09 8.84
CA LEU A 756 20.72 21.18 8.98
C LEU A 756 20.93 21.94 10.30
N LEU A 757 21.16 21.24 11.41
CA LEU A 757 21.49 21.85 12.71
C LEU A 757 22.81 22.63 12.65
N ALA A 758 23.85 22.09 12.02
CA ALA A 758 25.12 22.78 11.86
C ALA A 758 24.94 24.10 11.09
N MET A 759 24.18 24.09 9.99
CA MET A 759 23.85 25.30 9.24
C MET A 759 22.98 26.28 10.03
N LEU A 760 22.02 25.79 10.81
CA LEU A 760 21.22 26.63 11.70
C LEU A 760 22.09 27.26 12.78
N ILE A 761 23.05 26.55 13.37
CA ILE A 761 23.95 27.06 14.42
C ILE A 761 24.82 28.19 13.87
N GLN A 762 25.34 28.05 12.66
CA GLN A 762 26.14 29.09 12.01
C GLN A 762 25.36 30.40 11.85
N ASN A 763 24.04 30.33 11.63
CA ASN A 763 23.18 31.49 11.42
C ASN A 763 22.45 31.98 12.68
N PHE A 764 22.14 31.09 13.63
CA PHE A 764 21.20 31.30 14.75
C PHE A 764 21.60 30.56 16.05
N SER A 765 22.89 30.49 16.38
CA SER A 765 23.46 29.67 17.48
C SER A 765 22.64 29.66 18.79
N HIS A 766 22.24 30.83 19.32
CA HIS A 766 21.49 30.91 20.57
C HIS A 766 20.10 30.26 20.48
N GLU A 767 19.37 30.48 19.38
CA GLU A 767 18.03 29.95 19.20
C GLU A 767 18.05 28.43 18.99
N VAL A 768 19.04 27.93 18.24
CA VAL A 768 19.22 26.49 18.01
C VAL A 768 19.60 25.79 19.31
N LYS A 769 20.46 26.41 20.14
CA LYS A 769 20.76 25.88 21.48
C LYS A 769 19.50 25.73 22.32
N GLN A 770 18.62 26.74 22.34
CA GLN A 770 17.34 26.65 23.06
C GLN A 770 16.43 25.57 22.49
N PHE A 771 16.38 25.44 21.16
CA PHE A 771 15.61 24.40 20.49
C PHE A 771 16.09 22.99 20.87
N ILE A 772 17.40 22.70 20.80
CA ILE A 772 17.97 21.41 21.21
C ILE A 772 17.70 21.16 22.69
N LEU A 773 17.87 22.18 23.55
CA LEU A 773 17.61 22.03 24.98
C LEU A 773 16.14 21.77 25.32
N GLY A 774 15.21 22.17 24.46
CA GLY A 774 13.77 21.95 24.63
C GLY A 774 13.23 20.64 24.03
N GLN A 775 14.04 19.84 23.34
CA GLN A 775 13.64 18.60 22.67
C GLN A 775 14.45 17.41 23.20
N GLU A 776 13.86 16.60 24.10
CA GLU A 776 14.58 15.47 24.72
C GLU A 776 15.00 14.40 23.70
N ASP A 777 14.13 14.07 22.74
CA ASP A 777 14.44 13.09 21.70
C ASP A 777 15.65 13.52 20.85
N LEU A 778 15.76 14.81 20.55
CA LEU A 778 16.90 15.35 19.81
C LEU A 778 18.20 15.28 20.61
N LYS A 779 18.14 15.47 21.94
CA LYS A 779 19.31 15.32 22.80
C LYS A 779 19.79 13.87 22.84
N LEU A 780 18.87 12.93 23.01
CA LEU A 780 19.18 11.50 23.03
C LEU A 780 19.79 11.08 21.70
N LEU A 781 19.23 11.56 20.59
CA LEU A 781 19.77 11.32 19.26
C LEU A 781 21.19 11.91 19.09
N ILE A 782 21.41 13.15 19.50
CA ILE A 782 22.76 13.75 19.42
C ILE A 782 23.75 12.98 20.30
N GLN A 783 23.34 12.55 21.49
CA GLN A 783 24.18 11.79 22.42
C GLN A 783 24.55 10.40 21.89
N SER A 784 23.66 9.72 21.17
CA SER A 784 23.95 8.39 20.62
C SER A 784 25.00 8.40 19.50
N TYR A 785 25.21 9.55 18.83
CA TYR A 785 26.21 9.73 17.77
C TYR A 785 27.48 10.48 18.20
N ILE A 786 27.54 11.03 19.41
CA ILE A 786 28.77 11.68 19.91
C ILE A 786 29.70 10.62 20.49
N ASP A 787 30.76 10.28 19.75
CA ASP A 787 32.00 9.77 20.35
C ASP A 787 32.95 10.96 20.58
N PRO A 788 33.23 11.35 21.85
CA PRO A 788 34.11 12.47 22.16
C PRO A 788 35.56 12.31 21.66
N ASN A 789 35.96 11.13 21.16
CA ASN A 789 37.29 10.89 20.61
C ASN A 789 37.36 10.97 19.07
N ASP A 790 36.24 11.09 18.35
CA ASP A 790 36.20 11.14 16.86
C ASP A 790 35.10 12.09 16.32
N LEU A 791 35.04 13.31 16.85
CA LEU A 791 34.12 14.34 16.35
C LEU A 791 34.66 14.98 15.06
N GLN A 792 34.05 14.68 13.91
CA GLN A 792 34.30 15.35 12.63
C GLN A 792 33.03 16.04 12.07
N GLY A 793 33.21 17.07 11.24
CA GLY A 793 32.12 17.70 10.48
C GLY A 793 31.03 18.35 11.34
N SER A 794 29.77 18.14 10.96
CA SER A 794 28.56 18.76 11.55
C SER A 794 28.42 18.51 13.07
N LEU A 795 28.81 17.32 13.55
CA LEU A 795 28.77 16.96 14.97
C LEU A 795 29.72 17.82 15.84
N SER A 796 30.86 18.24 15.30
CA SER A 796 31.80 19.13 16.00
C SER A 796 31.21 20.53 16.23
N ILE A 797 30.44 21.03 15.27
CA ILE A 797 29.77 22.35 15.34
C ILE A 797 28.66 22.31 16.39
N ILE A 798 27.87 21.23 16.40
CA ILE A 798 26.79 20.99 17.37
C ILE A 798 27.37 20.88 18.78
N TRP A 799 28.42 20.07 18.98
CA TRP A 799 29.06 19.90 20.29
C TRP A 799 29.62 21.20 20.86
N ASN A 800 30.30 22.00 20.03
CA ASN A 800 30.82 23.30 20.45
C ASN A 800 29.71 24.28 20.84
N CYS A 801 28.57 24.26 20.15
CA CYS A 801 27.41 25.10 20.49
C CYS A 801 26.73 24.68 21.81
N LEU A 802 26.78 23.40 22.17
CA LEU A 802 26.18 22.89 23.40
C LEU A 802 27.08 23.13 24.63
N THR A 803 28.41 23.13 24.43
CA THR A 803 29.41 23.27 25.51
C THR A 803 29.82 24.72 25.80
N GLN A 804 29.61 25.65 24.86
CA GLN A 804 29.69 27.11 25.05
C GLN A 804 28.31 27.64 25.45
#